data_AF-A0AAV6LI03-F1
#
_entry.id   AF-A0AAV6LI03-F1
#
_cell.length_a   1.000
_cell.length_b   1.000
_cell.length_c   1.000
_cell.angle_alpha   90.00
_cell.angle_beta   90.00
_cell.angle_gamma   90.00
#
_symmetry.space_group_name_H-M   'P 1'
#
loop_
_entity.id
_entity.type
_entity.pdbx_description
1 polymer ?
#
loop_
_entity_poly.entity_id
_entity_poly.type
_entity_poly.pdbx_seq_one_letter_code
_entity_poly.pdbx_strand_id
1 'polypeptide(L)'
;MDVSWAEGCSSSSIPISPQWVYDVFVSFRGADTRKKFASHLFAALEDNGFCTFRDDKELERGEFISDGLLKAIEGSRISLIVFSKDYAGSRWCLDELLKIMDCRETFKQIVVPIFYDVVPSDVRKQMGVLQDVIANHKNHLREELDGKVEKWTAALTKAANLPGRHLLNDGDEAELIKMIIEDVRKVNPTHLYVPNRQVGLDRRVSKLNVLLNMEFNCVGIVAIWGMGGIGKTTIAKRLYNLIQHKFERSGFLANVRETSQRPNGLDELQKKLLLAILKRPHEVSNFHEGIEVIKKTAFGQKKVLLVLDDVDNVQQLEALAIDRDSFTPGSRIIITTRDKSSLKILELGEKEIYGPERLDEDESLKLFSWHAFKEDHPLEGHLDLSRQIVHYAGGLPLALEVLGSYFLGESIPQWESAIAKLRKIPDDDVKGKLNKSLKMSFDSLNEQLKKLFLDVACFFVGMGQDFTVKILEGCNISAKDGIRKLADRCLIKYEYYQIVMHDMIRDMGREIVRQESLEDPGKRSRLWYPDDVLEVLRYGMGTEAVKGLILNATEVQVNAKAFEKMNNLWLLHLDYIHLTTGYEHISRRLLWLSWKGFPLDCTPWNFSMEKLVALDLSYSRLKKVWNGNMILGKLKFLYLSHCHYLTRTPDFSGLSSLEELLLNDCKSLVEVDESIRCLNKLLILGMKNCTKLRKLPSSIWMLKSLEHLDLSGCSNLGNLAVFEGPLYKLRCLFFSSWTLPPKAVDSIGLSRTFVQASSCLKELNLDSCHLSYLPEEIGNLISLQTLDLAKNNLSTLPDGICNLTCLKRLCLEENIVSNLPSEIGRLTSLESLYLSRNSLCTLPDTIGKLSCLKDLLVEKNNLSTLPDGICNLTCLKRLRLEENNVSNLPSGIGRLTSLESLNLSRNSLCTLPDTIGKLSCLKELLVRYNKFSHLPSEFGDLDSLEKLVLEGNNGFRALPESICKLVRLQYLNLNDCNLSHLPSEIDRLISLGLSQLQHAVDIIVPAGEEELRIWFPFRDGRGPNVSFVVPPSPSVNQKMLGWTLRLVVWAPQETSDQYPSVSIEDVICNKIGYRDVVFKLVVCLVDVDHVWLMHIPQGSGGLQLEGGDEVEIPMTQTGVDGVEIPIDVTHPNTVVKKWAIDLIYEADEIHKGNDTWCQVVSI
;
A
#
# COMPACT_ATOMS: atom_id res chain seq x y z
N MET A 1 -44.95 5.30 45.79
CA MET A 1 -45.43 6.66 46.09
C MET A 1 -45.45 7.44 44.80
N ASP A 2 -46.49 8.24 44.66
CA ASP A 2 -47.10 8.82 43.47
C ASP A 2 -46.32 9.96 42.76
N VAL A 3 -46.58 10.06 41.42
CA VAL A 3 -46.78 11.31 40.60
C VAL A 3 -45.50 12.14 40.26
N SER A 4 -45.19 12.65 39.04
CA SER A 4 -45.89 12.88 37.76
C SER A 4 -44.96 13.36 36.61
N TRP A 5 -45.20 12.85 35.38
CA TRP A 5 -45.42 13.50 34.06
C TRP A 5 -44.42 14.48 33.39
N ALA A 6 -44.11 14.12 32.12
CA ALA A 6 -43.96 14.93 30.88
C ALA A 6 -42.77 15.93 30.78
N GLU A 7 -42.05 16.11 29.67
CA GLU A 7 -42.29 15.84 28.24
C GLU A 7 -40.97 16.01 27.45
N GLY A 8 -40.85 15.34 26.28
CA GLY A 8 -40.08 15.86 25.14
C GLY A 8 -38.67 15.33 24.87
N CYS A 9 -38.52 14.19 24.16
CA CYS A 9 -37.49 14.07 23.13
C CYS A 9 -37.85 12.95 22.12
N SER A 10 -38.08 13.37 20.88
CA SER A 10 -38.42 12.54 19.73
C SER A 10 -37.31 11.54 19.41
N SER A 11 -37.60 10.24 19.52
CA SER A 11 -36.78 9.18 18.94
C SER A 11 -36.90 9.23 17.41
N SER A 12 -35.88 9.70 16.70
CA SER A 12 -35.76 9.44 15.28
C SER A 12 -35.42 7.97 15.08
N SER A 13 -36.45 7.15 14.89
CA SER A 13 -36.35 5.74 14.52
C SER A 13 -35.62 5.61 13.19
N ILE A 14 -34.47 4.92 13.21
CA ILE A 14 -33.76 4.45 12.02
C ILE A 14 -34.74 3.60 11.19
N PRO A 15 -34.87 3.80 9.86
CA PRO A 15 -35.80 3.02 9.05
C PRO A 15 -35.35 1.55 9.02
N ILE A 16 -36.19 0.67 9.58
CA ILE A 16 -36.03 -0.78 9.53
C ILE A 16 -36.10 -1.19 8.05
N SER A 17 -35.04 -1.82 7.53
CA SER A 17 -35.06 -2.45 6.22
C SER A 17 -36.16 -3.54 6.18
N PRO A 18 -37.00 -3.61 5.13
CA PRO A 18 -38.10 -4.57 5.08
C PRO A 18 -37.57 -6.01 5.14
N GLN A 19 -38.06 -6.78 6.10
CA GLN A 19 -37.80 -8.22 6.23
C GLN A 19 -38.74 -8.95 5.27
N TRP A 20 -38.23 -9.30 4.08
CA TRP A 20 -39.01 -10.04 3.09
C TRP A 20 -39.26 -11.48 3.58
N VAL A 21 -40.53 -11.86 3.70
CA VAL A 21 -40.99 -13.20 4.07
C VAL A 21 -41.06 -14.11 2.83
N TYR A 22 -41.37 -13.53 1.67
CA TYR A 22 -41.51 -14.24 0.40
C TYR A 22 -40.61 -13.63 -0.69
N ASP A 23 -40.07 -14.47 -1.57
CA ASP A 23 -39.30 -14.02 -2.73
C ASP A 23 -40.22 -13.42 -3.79
N VAL A 24 -41.37 -14.06 -4.03
CA VAL A 24 -42.30 -13.71 -5.11
C VAL A 24 -43.75 -13.77 -4.63
N PHE A 25 -44.52 -12.73 -4.93
CA PHE A 25 -45.98 -12.70 -4.91
C PHE A 25 -46.49 -12.74 -6.36
N VAL A 26 -47.54 -13.52 -6.64
CA VAL A 26 -48.15 -13.57 -7.96
C VAL A 26 -49.60 -13.10 -7.85
N SER A 27 -49.92 -11.96 -8.46
CA SER A 27 -51.29 -11.48 -8.61
C SER A 27 -51.86 -11.94 -9.95
N PHE A 28 -52.99 -12.66 -9.91
CA PHE A 28 -53.61 -13.22 -11.10
C PHE A 28 -55.12 -13.40 -10.91
N ARG A 29 -55.86 -13.46 -12.02
CA ARG A 29 -57.28 -13.80 -11.99
C ARG A 29 -57.45 -15.32 -11.90
N GLY A 30 -57.92 -15.79 -10.75
CA GLY A 30 -58.09 -17.21 -10.49
C GLY A 30 -58.99 -17.96 -11.48
N ALA A 31 -60.07 -17.33 -11.96
CA ALA A 31 -60.98 -17.92 -12.94
C ALA A 31 -60.32 -18.19 -14.31
N ASP A 32 -59.33 -17.38 -14.68
CA ASP A 32 -58.74 -17.39 -16.02
C ASP A 32 -57.49 -18.28 -16.10
N THR A 33 -56.63 -18.21 -15.08
CA THR A 33 -55.24 -18.70 -15.17
C THR A 33 -54.85 -19.73 -14.11
N ARG A 34 -55.64 -19.92 -13.04
CA ARG A 34 -55.25 -20.73 -11.86
C ARG A 34 -54.84 -22.16 -12.20
N LYS A 35 -55.60 -22.86 -13.05
CA LYS A 35 -55.36 -24.27 -13.45
C LYS A 35 -54.56 -24.41 -14.76
N LYS A 36 -54.09 -23.31 -15.33
CA LYS A 36 -53.34 -23.26 -16.60
C LYS A 36 -51.98 -22.61 -16.32
N PHE A 37 -51.69 -21.49 -16.98
CA PHE A 37 -50.47 -20.71 -16.87
C PHE A 37 -49.98 -20.47 -15.44
N ALA A 38 -50.85 -20.04 -14.51
CA ALA A 38 -50.41 -19.73 -13.14
C ALA A 38 -49.88 -20.97 -12.41
N SER A 39 -50.52 -22.14 -12.56
CA SER A 39 -50.06 -23.38 -11.93
C SER A 39 -48.67 -23.81 -12.43
N HIS A 40 -48.40 -23.66 -13.73
CA HIS A 40 -47.09 -23.95 -14.33
C HIS A 40 -46.04 -22.93 -13.90
N LEU A 41 -46.42 -21.65 -13.77
CA LEU A 41 -45.53 -20.61 -13.26
C LEU A 41 -45.15 -20.86 -11.79
N PHE A 42 -46.10 -21.21 -10.93
CA PHE A 42 -45.81 -21.56 -9.53
C PHE A 42 -44.89 -22.78 -9.41
N ALA A 43 -45.17 -23.85 -10.18
CA ALA A 43 -44.31 -25.03 -10.20
C ALA A 43 -42.88 -24.70 -10.67
N ALA A 44 -42.75 -23.86 -11.71
CA ALA A 44 -41.45 -23.42 -12.20
C ALA A 44 -40.72 -22.53 -11.18
N LEU A 45 -41.41 -21.66 -10.44
CA LEU A 45 -40.80 -20.84 -9.39
C LEU A 45 -40.26 -21.72 -8.25
N GLU A 46 -41.04 -22.69 -7.80
CA GLU A 46 -40.64 -23.66 -6.77
C GLU A 46 -39.48 -24.56 -7.21
N ASP A 47 -39.54 -25.12 -8.43
CA ASP A 47 -38.48 -25.95 -9.02
C ASP A 47 -37.14 -25.20 -9.16
N ASN A 48 -37.20 -23.86 -9.21
CA ASN A 48 -36.03 -22.99 -9.30
C ASN A 48 -35.64 -22.37 -7.94
N GLY A 49 -36.30 -22.78 -6.85
CA GLY A 49 -35.93 -22.49 -5.47
C GLY A 49 -36.47 -21.17 -4.91
N PHE A 50 -37.50 -20.57 -5.52
CA PHE A 50 -38.11 -19.33 -5.03
C PHE A 50 -39.23 -19.61 -4.03
N CYS A 51 -39.20 -18.96 -2.87
CA CYS A 51 -40.29 -18.98 -1.90
C CYS A 51 -41.43 -18.07 -2.39
N THR A 52 -42.49 -18.69 -2.93
CA THR A 52 -43.60 -17.96 -3.57
C THR A 52 -44.87 -18.10 -2.74
N PHE A 53 -45.51 -16.98 -2.39
CA PHE A 53 -46.78 -17.00 -1.64
C PHE A 53 -47.89 -17.67 -2.46
N ARG A 54 -48.61 -18.62 -1.86
CA ARG A 54 -49.77 -19.29 -2.46
C ARG A 54 -51.03 -19.12 -1.61
N ASP A 55 -52.03 -18.48 -2.19
CA ASP A 55 -53.33 -18.20 -1.57
C ASP A 55 -54.10 -19.47 -1.14
N ASP A 56 -53.90 -20.61 -1.81
CA ASP A 56 -54.59 -21.87 -1.53
C ASP A 56 -53.98 -22.74 -0.41
N LYS A 57 -52.73 -22.45 0.01
CA LYS A 57 -51.99 -23.23 1.01
C LYS A 57 -51.62 -22.47 2.27
N GLU A 58 -51.40 -21.16 2.18
CA GLU A 58 -50.75 -20.38 3.23
C GLU A 58 -51.68 -19.42 4.01
N LEU A 59 -52.96 -19.36 3.65
CA LEU A 59 -53.97 -18.64 4.43
C LEU A 59 -54.53 -19.55 5.54
N GLU A 60 -54.38 -19.15 6.81
CA GLU A 60 -54.96 -19.87 7.94
C GLU A 60 -56.51 -19.88 7.86
N ARG A 61 -57.13 -21.06 8.05
CA ARG A 61 -58.59 -21.18 8.04
C ARG A 61 -59.19 -20.51 9.27
N GLY A 62 -59.66 -19.27 9.11
CA GLY A 62 -60.37 -18.52 10.17
C GLY A 62 -60.17 -17.01 10.15
N GLU A 63 -59.15 -16.49 9.45
CA GLU A 63 -58.93 -15.04 9.29
C GLU A 63 -59.69 -14.46 8.08
N PHE A 64 -59.98 -13.15 8.11
CA PHE A 64 -60.47 -12.44 6.93
C PHE A 64 -59.38 -12.48 5.84
N ILE A 65 -59.71 -13.09 4.70
CA ILE A 65 -58.81 -13.34 3.55
C ILE A 65 -58.05 -12.06 3.10
N SER A 66 -58.59 -10.86 3.37
CA SER A 66 -57.97 -9.59 3.00
C SER A 66 -56.67 -9.27 3.75
N ASP A 67 -56.58 -9.55 5.05
CA ASP A 67 -55.51 -8.96 5.88
C ASP A 67 -54.22 -9.78 5.79
N GLY A 68 -54.34 -11.11 5.72
CA GLY A 68 -53.20 -12.00 5.46
C GLY A 68 -52.60 -11.78 4.06
N LEU A 69 -53.44 -11.50 3.07
CA LEU A 69 -53.01 -11.29 1.69
C LEU A 69 -52.31 -9.94 1.50
N LEU A 70 -52.80 -8.86 2.14
CA LEU A 70 -52.12 -7.56 2.12
C LEU A 70 -50.75 -7.60 2.81
N LYS A 71 -50.62 -8.34 3.93
CA LYS A 71 -49.33 -8.58 4.60
C LYS A 71 -48.38 -9.40 3.73
N ALA A 72 -48.88 -10.38 3.00
CA ALA A 72 -48.07 -11.16 2.06
C ALA A 72 -47.52 -10.29 0.93
N ILE A 73 -48.31 -9.36 0.38
CA ILE A 73 -47.86 -8.40 -0.64
C ILE A 73 -46.73 -7.51 -0.09
N GLU A 74 -46.90 -6.95 1.12
CA GLU A 74 -45.87 -6.15 1.80
C GLU A 74 -44.60 -6.95 2.11
N GLY A 75 -44.76 -8.21 2.52
CA GLY A 75 -43.67 -9.13 2.84
C GLY A 75 -42.99 -9.75 1.63
N SER A 76 -43.38 -9.41 0.40
CA SER A 76 -42.83 -10.03 -0.82
C SER A 76 -41.84 -9.13 -1.52
N ARG A 77 -40.69 -9.67 -1.94
CA ARG A 77 -39.65 -8.87 -2.63
C ARG A 77 -40.00 -8.54 -4.08
N ILE A 78 -40.61 -9.47 -4.80
CA ILE A 78 -41.04 -9.31 -6.20
C ILE A 78 -42.54 -9.55 -6.30
N SER A 79 -43.25 -8.73 -7.06
CA SER A 79 -44.66 -8.93 -7.42
C SER A 79 -44.81 -9.15 -8.93
N LEU A 80 -45.23 -10.34 -9.34
CA LEU A 80 -45.61 -10.67 -10.71
C LEU A 80 -47.10 -10.41 -10.90
N ILE A 81 -47.46 -9.59 -11.89
CA ILE A 81 -48.86 -9.27 -12.19
C ILE A 81 -49.24 -9.93 -13.51
N VAL A 82 -50.13 -10.93 -13.48
CA VAL A 82 -50.61 -11.64 -14.67
C VAL A 82 -51.91 -11.00 -15.16
N PHE A 83 -51.79 -10.08 -16.12
CA PHE A 83 -52.94 -9.46 -16.78
C PHE A 83 -53.57 -10.44 -17.78
N SER A 84 -54.79 -10.88 -17.47
CA SER A 84 -55.68 -11.68 -18.32
C SER A 84 -56.91 -10.86 -18.77
N LYS A 85 -57.69 -11.40 -19.72
CA LYS A 85 -58.84 -10.70 -20.33
C LYS A 85 -59.89 -10.23 -19.30
N ASP A 86 -60.13 -10.99 -18.22
CA ASP A 86 -61.06 -10.64 -17.13
C ASP A 86 -60.34 -10.24 -15.82
N TYR A 87 -59.06 -9.85 -15.87
CA TYR A 87 -58.31 -9.47 -14.66
C TYR A 87 -58.98 -8.31 -13.92
N ALA A 88 -59.41 -7.28 -14.66
CA ALA A 88 -60.07 -6.10 -14.10
C ALA A 88 -61.53 -6.36 -13.66
N GLY A 89 -62.13 -7.52 -13.98
CA GLY A 89 -63.47 -7.88 -13.51
C GLY A 89 -63.51 -8.27 -12.03
N SER A 90 -62.33 -8.47 -11.42
CA SER A 90 -62.16 -8.84 -10.02
C SER A 90 -61.81 -7.62 -9.16
N ARG A 91 -62.70 -7.22 -8.26
CA ARG A 91 -62.39 -6.19 -7.25
C ARG A 91 -61.14 -6.56 -6.43
N TRP A 92 -60.96 -7.86 -6.13
CA TRP A 92 -59.80 -8.37 -5.40
C TRP A 92 -58.48 -8.17 -6.15
N CYS A 93 -58.43 -8.49 -7.44
CA CYS A 93 -57.20 -8.29 -8.23
C CYS A 93 -56.85 -6.80 -8.37
N LEU A 94 -57.87 -5.94 -8.45
CA LEU A 94 -57.66 -4.48 -8.50
C LEU A 94 -57.19 -3.90 -7.16
N ASP A 95 -57.67 -4.42 -6.03
CA ASP A 95 -57.20 -4.03 -4.69
C ASP A 95 -55.77 -4.56 -4.40
N GLU A 96 -55.45 -5.79 -4.83
CA GLU A 96 -54.07 -6.31 -4.83
C GLU A 96 -53.14 -5.43 -5.65
N LEU A 97 -53.55 -5.10 -6.88
CA LEU A 97 -52.77 -4.25 -7.78
C LEU A 97 -52.49 -2.88 -7.15
N LEU A 98 -53.49 -2.26 -6.52
CA LEU A 98 -53.27 -1.01 -5.79
C LEU A 98 -52.21 -1.18 -4.71
N LYS A 99 -52.34 -2.21 -3.89
CA LYS A 99 -51.39 -2.46 -2.80
C LYS A 99 -49.97 -2.72 -3.32
N ILE A 100 -49.83 -3.51 -4.39
CA ILE A 100 -48.54 -3.78 -5.04
C ILE A 100 -47.90 -2.47 -5.52
N MET A 101 -48.69 -1.58 -6.13
CA MET A 101 -48.17 -0.30 -6.63
C MET A 101 -47.78 0.65 -5.49
N ASP A 102 -48.51 0.63 -4.37
CA ASP A 102 -48.15 1.37 -3.17
C ASP A 102 -46.86 0.81 -2.53
N CYS A 103 -46.72 -0.52 -2.44
CA CYS A 103 -45.52 -1.19 -1.94
C CYS A 103 -44.30 -0.97 -2.84
N ARG A 104 -44.49 -0.82 -4.15
CA ARG A 104 -43.43 -0.42 -5.08
C ARG A 104 -42.91 0.98 -4.80
N GLU A 105 -43.79 1.93 -4.52
CA GLU A 105 -43.39 3.31 -4.22
C GLU A 105 -42.72 3.41 -2.85
N THR A 106 -43.30 2.72 -1.85
CA THR A 106 -42.93 2.78 -0.42
C THR A 106 -41.74 1.88 -0.06
N PHE A 107 -41.78 0.59 -0.42
CA PHE A 107 -40.79 -0.42 -0.06
C PHE A 107 -39.81 -0.75 -1.19
N LYS A 108 -39.88 -0.03 -2.32
CA LYS A 108 -39.09 -0.29 -3.55
C LYS A 108 -39.23 -1.74 -4.05
N GLN A 109 -40.40 -2.35 -3.81
CA GLN A 109 -40.74 -3.68 -4.31
C GLN A 109 -40.66 -3.73 -5.84
N ILE A 110 -40.16 -4.84 -6.38
CA ILE A 110 -39.96 -4.97 -7.82
C ILE A 110 -41.21 -5.57 -8.44
N VAL A 111 -41.75 -4.90 -9.46
CA VAL A 111 -43.03 -5.26 -10.08
C VAL A 111 -42.81 -5.59 -11.55
N VAL A 112 -43.26 -6.77 -11.97
CA VAL A 112 -43.12 -7.26 -13.35
C VAL A 112 -44.50 -7.61 -13.90
N PRO A 113 -45.02 -6.84 -14.87
CA PRO A 113 -46.27 -7.18 -15.54
C PRO A 113 -46.06 -8.26 -16.61
N ILE A 114 -46.99 -9.21 -16.65
CA ILE A 114 -47.08 -10.31 -17.60
C ILE A 114 -48.43 -10.16 -18.30
N PHE A 115 -48.41 -9.90 -19.60
CA PHE A 115 -49.60 -9.73 -20.42
C PHE A 115 -49.94 -11.06 -21.11
N TYR A 116 -50.88 -11.79 -20.52
CA TYR A 116 -51.28 -13.14 -20.96
C TYR A 116 -52.58 -13.06 -21.76
N ASP A 117 -52.52 -13.26 -23.08
CA ASP A 117 -53.66 -13.12 -24.00
C ASP A 117 -54.35 -11.75 -23.96
N VAL A 118 -53.60 -10.71 -23.60
CA VAL A 118 -54.06 -9.31 -23.57
C VAL A 118 -53.01 -8.41 -24.19
N VAL A 119 -53.45 -7.42 -24.96
CA VAL A 119 -52.56 -6.42 -25.54
C VAL A 119 -52.19 -5.38 -24.46
N PRO A 120 -50.90 -5.08 -24.22
CA PRO A 120 -50.47 -4.11 -23.20
C PRO A 120 -51.10 -2.72 -23.36
N SER A 121 -51.36 -2.29 -24.60
CA SER A 121 -52.04 -1.01 -24.89
C SER A 121 -53.47 -0.95 -24.37
N ASP A 122 -54.16 -2.09 -24.34
CA ASP A 122 -55.56 -2.18 -23.94
C ASP A 122 -55.67 -2.10 -22.42
N VAL A 123 -54.71 -2.69 -21.69
CA VAL A 123 -54.59 -2.51 -20.23
C VAL A 123 -54.18 -1.08 -19.88
N ARG A 124 -53.26 -0.48 -20.65
CA ARG A 124 -52.73 0.87 -20.41
C ARG A 124 -53.74 1.99 -20.68
N LYS A 125 -54.51 1.87 -21.76
CA LYS A 125 -55.53 2.86 -22.16
C LYS A 125 -56.93 2.47 -21.71
N GLN A 126 -57.07 1.32 -21.05
CA GLN A 126 -58.35 0.75 -20.62
C GLN A 126 -59.38 0.68 -21.76
N MET A 127 -58.96 0.19 -22.93
CA MET A 127 -59.79 0.09 -24.13
C MET A 127 -60.23 -1.36 -24.41
N GLY A 128 -61.25 -1.53 -25.25
CA GLY A 128 -61.81 -2.85 -25.56
C GLY A 128 -62.62 -3.42 -24.39
N VAL A 129 -62.47 -4.72 -24.10
CA VAL A 129 -63.23 -5.44 -23.05
C VAL A 129 -63.05 -4.81 -21.65
N LEU A 130 -61.88 -4.21 -21.37
CA LEU A 130 -61.59 -3.52 -20.11
C LEU A 130 -62.43 -2.24 -19.91
N GLN A 131 -62.84 -1.58 -21.00
CA GLN A 131 -63.65 -0.37 -20.95
C GLN A 131 -65.05 -0.66 -20.40
N ASP A 132 -65.66 -1.76 -20.85
CA ASP A 132 -66.99 -2.21 -20.42
C ASP A 132 -66.96 -2.69 -18.95
N VAL A 133 -65.88 -3.35 -18.54
CA VAL A 133 -65.68 -3.81 -17.16
C VAL A 133 -65.54 -2.63 -16.19
N ILE A 134 -64.77 -1.60 -16.56
CA ILE A 134 -64.63 -0.39 -15.74
C ILE A 134 -65.95 0.40 -15.70
N ALA A 135 -66.69 0.46 -16.80
CA ALA A 135 -68.03 1.08 -16.83
C ALA A 135 -69.02 0.34 -15.92
N ASN A 136 -68.99 -1.00 -15.90
CA ASN A 136 -69.80 -1.82 -15.00
C ASN A 136 -69.44 -1.58 -13.52
N HIS A 137 -68.14 -1.44 -13.18
CA HIS A 137 -67.73 -1.08 -11.82
C HIS A 137 -68.22 0.32 -11.43
N LYS A 138 -68.18 1.31 -12.33
CA LYS A 138 -68.73 2.66 -12.09
C LYS A 138 -70.25 2.65 -11.86
N ASN A 139 -70.98 1.79 -12.57
CA ASN A 139 -72.43 1.69 -12.43
C ASN A 139 -72.88 0.97 -11.14
N HIS A 140 -72.12 -0.02 -10.67
CA HIS A 140 -72.41 -0.76 -9.44
C HIS A 140 -71.94 -0.09 -8.14
N LEU A 141 -71.18 1.00 -8.20
CA LEU A 141 -70.59 1.69 -7.04
C LEU A 141 -71.16 3.10 -6.80
N ARG A 142 -72.34 3.42 -7.37
CA ARG A 142 -72.92 4.78 -7.36
C ARG A 142 -73.19 5.41 -5.99
N GLU A 143 -73.07 4.68 -4.86
CA GLU A 143 -73.36 5.24 -3.53
C GLU A 143 -72.28 5.01 -2.45
N GLU A 144 -71.19 4.26 -2.68
CA GLU A 144 -70.11 4.13 -1.68
C GLU A 144 -68.72 4.04 -2.34
N LEU A 145 -67.82 4.93 -1.90
CA LEU A 145 -66.40 5.10 -2.27
C LEU A 145 -66.09 6.01 -3.48
N ASP A 146 -66.29 7.32 -3.29
CA ASP A 146 -65.72 8.36 -4.16
C ASP A 146 -64.20 8.16 -4.33
N GLY A 147 -63.77 8.04 -5.59
CA GLY A 147 -62.35 7.99 -5.99
C GLY A 147 -61.68 6.60 -6.04
N LYS A 148 -62.32 5.50 -5.63
CA LYS A 148 -61.67 4.16 -5.66
C LYS A 148 -61.48 3.63 -7.09
N VAL A 149 -62.45 3.83 -7.97
CA VAL A 149 -62.34 3.44 -9.39
C VAL A 149 -61.22 4.22 -10.09
N GLU A 150 -61.05 5.49 -9.76
CA GLU A 150 -59.99 6.35 -10.30
C GLU A 150 -58.60 5.85 -9.88
N LYS A 151 -58.45 5.46 -8.60
CA LYS A 151 -57.24 4.82 -8.09
C LYS A 151 -56.93 3.50 -8.82
N TRP A 152 -57.92 2.62 -9.01
CA TRP A 152 -57.75 1.38 -9.78
C TRP A 152 -57.30 1.66 -11.22
N THR A 153 -57.92 2.63 -11.90
CA THR A 153 -57.52 3.00 -13.28
C THR A 153 -56.10 3.58 -13.34
N ALA A 154 -55.70 4.36 -12.34
CA ALA A 154 -54.34 4.88 -12.24
C ALA A 154 -53.31 3.76 -11.99
N ALA A 155 -53.62 2.79 -11.12
CA ALA A 155 -52.77 1.64 -10.83
C ALA A 155 -52.59 0.73 -12.06
N LEU A 156 -53.67 0.43 -12.79
CA LEU A 156 -53.63 -0.30 -14.07
C LEU A 156 -52.74 0.39 -15.09
N THR A 157 -52.89 1.71 -15.24
CA THR A 157 -52.08 2.52 -16.16
C THR A 157 -50.60 2.50 -15.75
N LYS A 158 -50.30 2.72 -14.46
CA LYS A 158 -48.93 2.72 -13.94
C LYS A 158 -48.27 1.35 -14.10
N ALA A 159 -48.97 0.25 -13.79
CA ALA A 159 -48.45 -1.11 -13.91
C ALA A 159 -48.25 -1.50 -15.39
N ALA A 160 -49.17 -1.16 -16.29
CA ALA A 160 -49.05 -1.44 -17.72
C ALA A 160 -48.01 -0.56 -18.46
N ASN A 161 -47.53 0.50 -17.82
CA ASN A 161 -46.39 1.30 -18.28
C ASN A 161 -45.03 0.68 -17.93
N LEU A 162 -44.99 -0.34 -17.07
CA LEU A 162 -43.74 -1.02 -16.74
C LEU A 162 -43.30 -1.96 -17.86
N PRO A 163 -41.98 -2.14 -18.06
CA PRO A 163 -41.46 -3.13 -18.99
C PRO A 163 -41.90 -4.53 -18.54
N GLY A 164 -42.67 -5.21 -19.38
CA GLY A 164 -43.25 -6.52 -19.10
C GLY A 164 -43.05 -7.51 -20.24
N ARG A 165 -43.40 -8.77 -19.98
CA ARG A 165 -43.42 -9.83 -21.00
C ARG A 165 -44.86 -10.00 -21.52
N HIS A 166 -45.02 -10.26 -22.81
CA HIS A 166 -46.34 -10.42 -23.43
C HIS A 166 -46.40 -11.72 -24.25
N LEU A 167 -47.57 -12.34 -24.27
CA LEU A 167 -47.90 -13.47 -25.14
C LEU A 167 -49.08 -13.05 -26.04
N LEU A 168 -48.87 -13.06 -27.35
CA LEU A 168 -49.90 -12.76 -28.35
C LEU A 168 -49.93 -13.90 -29.38
N ASN A 169 -51.11 -14.48 -29.63
CA ASN A 169 -51.41 -15.48 -30.67
C ASN A 169 -50.55 -16.76 -30.65
N ASP A 170 -51.06 -17.84 -30.02
CA ASP A 170 -50.51 -19.21 -30.04
C ASP A 170 -49.02 -19.37 -29.67
N GLY A 171 -48.46 -18.44 -28.89
CA GLY A 171 -47.07 -18.51 -28.41
C GLY A 171 -46.84 -19.62 -27.36
N ASP A 172 -45.61 -20.11 -27.23
CA ASP A 172 -45.25 -21.18 -26.29
C ASP A 172 -45.22 -20.68 -24.83
N GLU A 173 -46.19 -21.12 -24.03
CA GLU A 173 -46.28 -20.82 -22.60
C GLU A 173 -45.02 -21.27 -21.83
N ALA A 174 -44.39 -22.38 -22.22
CA ALA A 174 -43.21 -22.90 -21.54
C ALA A 174 -41.98 -22.02 -21.79
N GLU A 175 -41.85 -21.44 -22.97
CA GLU A 175 -40.79 -20.47 -23.29
C GLU A 175 -40.99 -19.17 -22.50
N LEU A 176 -42.23 -18.66 -22.43
CA LEU A 176 -42.55 -17.49 -21.61
C LEU A 176 -42.24 -17.72 -20.13
N ILE A 177 -42.62 -18.87 -19.57
CA ILE A 177 -42.31 -19.22 -18.17
C ILE A 177 -40.79 -19.27 -17.94
N LYS A 178 -40.01 -19.87 -18.86
CA LYS A 178 -38.54 -19.87 -18.75
C LYS A 178 -37.99 -18.44 -18.72
N MET A 179 -38.46 -17.55 -19.60
CA MET A 179 -38.04 -16.15 -19.62
C MET A 179 -38.41 -15.41 -18.33
N ILE A 180 -39.59 -15.67 -17.76
CA ILE A 180 -40.01 -15.10 -16.46
C ILE A 180 -39.08 -15.55 -15.34
N ILE A 181 -38.75 -16.85 -15.27
CA ILE A 181 -37.82 -17.38 -14.27
C ILE A 181 -36.43 -16.75 -14.41
N GLU A 182 -35.93 -16.55 -15.64
CA GLU A 182 -34.67 -15.85 -15.87
C GLU A 182 -34.70 -14.40 -15.41
N ASP A 183 -35.81 -13.69 -15.65
CA ASP A 183 -35.96 -12.30 -15.21
C ASP A 183 -36.07 -12.21 -13.68
N VAL A 184 -36.80 -13.12 -13.03
CA VAL A 184 -36.84 -13.22 -11.55
C VAL A 184 -35.45 -13.54 -10.98
N ARG A 185 -34.67 -14.43 -11.61
CA ARG A 185 -33.29 -14.76 -11.19
C ARG A 185 -32.32 -13.58 -11.30
N LYS A 186 -32.41 -12.78 -12.36
CA LYS A 186 -31.57 -11.57 -12.51
C LYS A 186 -31.82 -10.58 -11.38
N VAL A 187 -33.06 -10.56 -10.88
CA VAL A 187 -33.56 -9.60 -9.90
C VAL A 187 -33.36 -10.09 -8.45
N ASN A 188 -33.30 -11.40 -8.22
CA ASN A 188 -33.05 -12.01 -6.91
C ASN A 188 -32.01 -13.15 -7.00
N PRO A 189 -30.70 -12.84 -7.06
CA PRO A 189 -29.67 -13.87 -7.03
C PRO A 189 -29.59 -14.50 -5.64
N THR A 190 -29.46 -15.82 -5.58
CA THR A 190 -29.05 -16.51 -4.34
C THR A 190 -27.60 -16.10 -4.03
N HIS A 191 -27.44 -15.15 -3.11
CA HIS A 191 -26.14 -14.63 -2.73
C HIS A 191 -25.48 -15.51 -1.66
N LEU A 192 -24.21 -15.85 -1.87
CA LEU A 192 -23.39 -16.41 -0.80
C LEU A 192 -23.23 -15.36 0.30
N TYR A 193 -23.28 -15.80 1.57
CA TYR A 193 -23.04 -14.91 2.70
C TYR A 193 -21.63 -14.32 2.64
N VAL A 194 -21.56 -13.00 2.68
CA VAL A 194 -20.38 -12.16 2.57
C VAL A 194 -20.55 -11.11 3.69
N PRO A 195 -19.66 -11.05 4.70
CA PRO A 195 -19.84 -10.15 5.86
C PRO A 195 -20.14 -8.70 5.48
N ASN A 196 -21.07 -8.04 6.18
CA ASN A 196 -21.62 -6.72 5.77
C ASN A 196 -20.65 -5.53 5.92
N ARG A 197 -19.55 -5.67 6.67
CA ARG A 197 -18.62 -4.58 7.02
C ARG A 197 -17.24 -4.84 6.39
N GLN A 198 -17.18 -4.76 5.06
CA GLN A 198 -15.98 -5.11 4.29
C GLN A 198 -15.18 -3.88 3.90
N VAL A 199 -13.91 -3.90 4.28
CA VAL A 199 -12.95 -2.85 3.97
C VAL A 199 -12.02 -3.34 2.85
N GLY A 200 -11.81 -2.52 1.82
CA GLY A 200 -10.84 -2.78 0.76
C GLY A 200 -11.17 -3.90 -0.24
N LEU A 201 -12.35 -4.53 -0.15
CA LEU A 201 -12.64 -5.72 -0.95
C LEU A 201 -12.86 -5.42 -2.44
N ASP A 202 -13.50 -4.29 -2.77
CA ASP A 202 -13.88 -3.97 -4.15
C ASP A 202 -12.67 -3.78 -5.08
N ARG A 203 -11.57 -3.19 -4.56
CA ARG A 203 -10.30 -3.06 -5.29
C ARG A 203 -9.71 -4.42 -5.64
N ARG A 204 -9.70 -5.36 -4.69
CA ARG A 204 -9.17 -6.73 -4.86
C ARG A 204 -10.03 -7.54 -5.83
N VAL A 205 -11.35 -7.41 -5.73
CA VAL A 205 -12.32 -8.07 -6.62
C VAL A 205 -12.23 -7.51 -8.04
N SER A 206 -12.07 -6.19 -8.21
CA SER A 206 -11.89 -5.56 -9.53
C SER A 206 -10.64 -6.07 -10.24
N LYS A 207 -9.50 -6.17 -9.53
CA LYS A 207 -8.28 -6.78 -10.07
C LYS A 207 -8.51 -8.23 -10.51
N LEU A 208 -9.17 -9.03 -9.69
CA LEU A 208 -9.46 -10.43 -10.02
C LEU A 208 -10.44 -10.56 -11.20
N ASN A 209 -11.40 -9.66 -11.32
CA ASN A 209 -12.36 -9.64 -12.44
C ASN A 209 -11.68 -9.36 -13.78
N VAL A 210 -10.64 -8.51 -13.80
CA VAL A 210 -9.80 -8.29 -14.99
C VAL A 210 -9.05 -9.57 -15.39
N LEU A 211 -8.50 -10.30 -14.41
CA LEU A 211 -7.76 -11.55 -14.68
C LEU A 211 -8.65 -12.67 -15.22
N LEU A 212 -9.93 -12.71 -14.83
CA LEU A 212 -10.90 -13.65 -15.41
C LEU A 212 -11.16 -13.40 -16.90
N ASN A 213 -10.72 -12.26 -17.45
CA ASN A 213 -10.73 -11.94 -18.87
C ASN A 213 -12.08 -12.27 -19.55
N MET A 214 -13.14 -11.65 -19.05
CA MET A 214 -14.53 -11.96 -19.38
C MET A 214 -14.92 -11.69 -20.85
N GLU A 215 -14.06 -11.02 -21.61
CA GLU A 215 -14.29 -10.62 -23.01
C GLU A 215 -14.00 -11.74 -24.03
N PHE A 216 -13.19 -12.74 -23.67
CA PHE A 216 -12.82 -13.84 -24.57
C PHE A 216 -13.66 -15.08 -24.31
N ASN A 217 -14.08 -15.75 -25.39
CA ASN A 217 -14.89 -16.98 -25.33
C ASN A 217 -14.06 -18.25 -25.01
N CYS A 218 -12.94 -18.14 -24.30
CA CYS A 218 -12.12 -19.29 -23.87
C CYS A 218 -12.49 -19.76 -22.45
N VAL A 219 -11.93 -20.89 -22.00
CA VAL A 219 -12.03 -21.34 -20.59
C VAL A 219 -10.98 -20.61 -19.76
N GLY A 220 -11.44 -19.83 -18.77
CA GLY A 220 -10.56 -19.09 -17.87
C GLY A 220 -10.46 -19.77 -16.50
N ILE A 221 -9.25 -20.15 -16.08
CA ILE A 221 -8.98 -20.67 -14.74
C ILE A 221 -8.10 -19.65 -14.02
N VAL A 222 -8.54 -19.21 -12.84
CA VAL A 222 -7.76 -18.30 -11.99
C VAL A 222 -7.64 -18.88 -10.59
N ALA A 223 -6.42 -18.94 -10.07
CA ALA A 223 -6.15 -19.41 -8.72
C ALA A 223 -5.85 -18.23 -7.78
N ILE A 224 -6.62 -18.08 -6.70
CA ILE A 224 -6.34 -17.16 -5.61
C ILE A 224 -5.40 -17.86 -4.62
N TRP A 225 -4.14 -17.44 -4.60
CA TRP A 225 -3.09 -18.03 -3.77
C TRP A 225 -2.64 -17.07 -2.68
N GLY A 226 -2.54 -17.54 -1.44
CA GLY A 226 -2.14 -16.69 -0.33
C GLY A 226 -2.19 -17.35 1.04
N MET A 227 -1.63 -16.67 2.04
CA MET A 227 -1.57 -17.09 3.43
C MET A 227 -2.98 -17.33 4.04
N GLY A 228 -3.06 -18.16 5.09
CA GLY A 228 -4.28 -18.30 5.89
C GLY A 228 -4.73 -16.94 6.46
N GLY A 229 -6.03 -16.64 6.42
CA GLY A 229 -6.56 -15.39 6.98
C GLY A 229 -6.50 -14.14 6.09
N ILE A 230 -5.87 -14.20 4.91
CA ILE A 230 -5.78 -13.04 3.97
C ILE A 230 -7.11 -12.68 3.27
N GLY A 231 -8.18 -13.47 3.45
CA GLY A 231 -9.50 -13.19 2.86
C GLY A 231 -9.78 -13.82 1.48
N LYS A 232 -9.02 -14.85 1.04
CA LYS A 232 -9.22 -15.53 -0.26
C LYS A 232 -10.67 -15.98 -0.49
N THR A 233 -11.23 -16.70 0.48
CA THR A 233 -12.61 -17.20 0.44
C THR A 233 -13.62 -16.04 0.33
N THR A 234 -13.39 -14.95 1.07
CA THR A 234 -14.25 -13.75 1.03
C THR A 234 -14.20 -13.07 -0.33
N ILE A 235 -13.02 -12.91 -0.93
CA ILE A 235 -12.83 -12.38 -2.28
C ILE A 235 -13.55 -13.25 -3.32
N ALA A 236 -13.38 -14.57 -3.24
CA ALA A 236 -14.00 -15.51 -4.17
C ALA A 236 -15.54 -15.48 -4.07
N LYS A 237 -16.10 -15.44 -2.86
CA LYS A 237 -17.55 -15.33 -2.64
C LYS A 237 -18.12 -14.01 -3.17
N ARG A 238 -17.44 -12.88 -2.93
CA ARG A 238 -17.87 -11.57 -3.44
C ARG A 238 -17.88 -11.54 -4.96
N LEU A 239 -16.82 -12.04 -5.59
CA LEU A 239 -16.74 -12.10 -7.04
C LEU A 239 -17.81 -13.04 -7.62
N TYR A 240 -18.01 -14.21 -7.02
CA TYR A 240 -19.08 -15.14 -7.41
C TYR A 240 -20.45 -14.45 -7.41
N ASN A 241 -20.79 -13.75 -6.31
CA ASN A 241 -22.04 -13.01 -6.19
C ASN A 241 -22.21 -11.94 -7.29
N LEU A 242 -21.11 -11.30 -7.72
CA LEU A 242 -21.12 -10.26 -8.75
C LEU A 242 -21.29 -10.82 -10.17
N ILE A 243 -20.76 -12.00 -10.48
CA ILE A 243 -20.69 -12.49 -11.86
C ILE A 243 -21.54 -13.73 -12.15
N GLN A 244 -22.10 -14.40 -11.14
CA GLN A 244 -22.85 -15.65 -11.33
C GLN A 244 -24.00 -15.56 -12.33
N HIS A 245 -24.68 -14.42 -12.40
CA HIS A 245 -25.80 -14.19 -13.31
C HIS A 245 -25.40 -14.19 -14.81
N LYS A 246 -24.09 -14.14 -15.12
CA LYS A 246 -23.54 -14.16 -16.48
C LYS A 246 -23.26 -15.57 -17.02
N PHE A 247 -23.62 -16.59 -16.26
CA PHE A 247 -23.34 -18.00 -16.55
C PHE A 247 -24.62 -18.82 -16.47
N GLU A 248 -24.71 -19.85 -17.31
CA GLU A 248 -25.89 -20.72 -17.36
C GLU A 248 -25.94 -21.66 -16.16
N ARG A 249 -24.77 -21.99 -15.60
CA ARG A 249 -24.64 -22.75 -14.37
C ARG A 249 -23.59 -22.12 -13.47
N SER A 250 -23.85 -22.13 -12.17
CA SER A 250 -22.90 -21.63 -11.17
C SER A 250 -22.86 -22.55 -9.95
N GLY A 251 -21.65 -22.78 -9.42
CA GLY A 251 -21.42 -23.63 -8.25
C GLY A 251 -20.33 -23.07 -7.34
N PHE A 252 -20.53 -23.22 -6.04
CA PHE A 252 -19.53 -22.90 -5.01
C PHE A 252 -19.31 -24.13 -4.14
N LEU A 253 -18.11 -24.69 -4.15
CA LEU A 253 -17.73 -25.84 -3.35
C LEU A 253 -16.83 -25.37 -2.20
N ALA A 254 -17.42 -25.30 -1.00
CA ALA A 254 -16.74 -24.86 0.22
C ALA A 254 -15.84 -25.96 0.81
N ASN A 255 -14.75 -25.57 1.46
CA ASN A 255 -13.94 -26.44 2.33
C ASN A 255 -13.52 -27.77 1.68
N VAL A 256 -12.94 -27.70 0.47
CA VAL A 256 -12.54 -28.89 -0.30
C VAL A 256 -11.55 -29.76 0.49
N ARG A 257 -10.52 -29.16 1.09
CA ARG A 257 -9.56 -29.87 1.96
C ARG A 257 -10.27 -30.65 3.06
N GLU A 258 -11.11 -29.99 3.86
CA GLU A 258 -11.73 -30.62 5.04
C GLU A 258 -12.63 -31.80 4.64
N THR A 259 -13.39 -31.66 3.56
CA THR A 259 -14.26 -32.74 3.07
C THR A 259 -13.42 -33.92 2.56
N SER A 260 -12.33 -33.67 1.84
CA SER A 260 -11.47 -34.73 1.28
C SER A 260 -10.75 -35.58 2.35
N GLN A 261 -10.54 -35.05 3.56
CA GLN A 261 -9.85 -35.74 4.64
C GLN A 261 -10.73 -36.77 5.37
N ARG A 262 -12.05 -36.77 5.12
CA ARG A 262 -12.99 -37.73 5.70
C ARG A 262 -12.92 -39.07 4.94
N PRO A 263 -13.29 -40.19 5.57
CA PRO A 263 -13.43 -41.47 4.87
C PRO A 263 -14.38 -41.34 3.67
N ASN A 264 -13.96 -41.78 2.47
CA ASN A 264 -14.67 -41.60 1.20
C ASN A 264 -14.94 -40.13 0.81
N GLY A 265 -14.15 -39.19 1.33
CA GLY A 265 -14.34 -37.75 1.16
C GLY A 265 -14.25 -37.26 -0.30
N LEU A 266 -13.51 -37.96 -1.17
CA LEU A 266 -13.43 -37.62 -2.59
C LEU A 266 -14.76 -37.92 -3.33
N ASP A 267 -15.43 -39.02 -3.00
CA ASP A 267 -16.75 -39.34 -3.56
C ASP A 267 -17.82 -38.36 -3.07
N GLU A 268 -17.72 -37.93 -1.81
CA GLU A 268 -18.59 -36.90 -1.24
C GLU A 268 -18.39 -35.55 -1.95
N LEU A 269 -17.15 -35.20 -2.30
CA LEU A 269 -16.83 -33.99 -3.07
C LEU A 269 -17.45 -34.00 -4.47
N GLN A 270 -17.40 -35.13 -5.19
CA GLN A 270 -18.06 -35.27 -6.49
C GLN A 270 -19.57 -35.05 -6.39
N LYS A 271 -20.22 -35.67 -5.39
CA LYS A 271 -21.67 -35.50 -5.14
C LYS A 271 -22.03 -34.06 -4.79
N LYS A 272 -21.24 -33.42 -3.92
CA LYS A 272 -21.42 -32.00 -3.56
C LYS A 272 -21.24 -31.06 -4.75
N LEU A 273 -20.27 -31.32 -5.62
CA LEU A 273 -20.05 -30.54 -6.84
C LEU A 273 -21.25 -30.64 -7.78
N LEU A 274 -21.72 -31.86 -8.06
CA LEU A 274 -22.89 -32.09 -8.91
C LEU A 274 -24.13 -31.40 -8.34
N LEU A 275 -24.37 -31.50 -7.04
CA LEU A 275 -25.47 -30.80 -6.36
C LEU A 275 -25.30 -29.28 -6.43
N ALA A 276 -24.08 -28.75 -6.26
CA ALA A 276 -23.81 -27.33 -6.32
C ALA A 276 -24.07 -26.71 -7.70
N ILE A 277 -23.78 -27.45 -8.78
CA ILE A 277 -23.92 -26.98 -10.18
C ILE A 277 -25.31 -27.28 -10.76
N LEU A 278 -25.79 -28.52 -10.59
CA LEU A 278 -27.03 -29.00 -11.20
C LEU A 278 -28.27 -28.73 -10.33
N LYS A 279 -28.07 -28.33 -9.07
CA LYS A 279 -29.13 -28.06 -8.08
C LYS A 279 -30.07 -29.25 -7.81
N ARG A 280 -29.68 -30.46 -8.23
CA ARG A 280 -30.43 -31.70 -8.04
C ARG A 280 -29.47 -32.82 -7.62
N PRO A 281 -29.87 -33.69 -6.67
CA PRO A 281 -29.06 -34.83 -6.28
C PRO A 281 -28.90 -35.78 -7.48
N HIS A 282 -27.67 -36.24 -7.70
CA HIS A 282 -27.34 -37.23 -8.73
C HIS A 282 -26.64 -38.41 -8.04
N GLU A 283 -27.07 -39.62 -8.36
CA GLU A 283 -26.43 -40.82 -7.87
C GLU A 283 -25.16 -41.10 -8.69
N VAL A 284 -24.06 -41.30 -7.98
CA VAL A 284 -22.76 -41.71 -8.54
C VAL A 284 -22.41 -43.04 -7.90
N SER A 285 -22.28 -44.09 -8.71
CA SER A 285 -22.09 -45.45 -8.19
C SER A 285 -20.63 -45.75 -7.81
N ASN A 286 -19.65 -45.15 -8.49
CA ASN A 286 -18.22 -45.29 -8.21
C ASN A 286 -17.39 -44.06 -8.61
N PHE A 287 -16.18 -43.92 -8.03
CA PHE A 287 -15.26 -42.77 -8.19
C PHE A 287 -14.94 -42.38 -9.65
N HIS A 288 -14.68 -43.38 -10.51
CA HIS A 288 -14.29 -43.14 -11.91
C HIS A 288 -15.48 -42.72 -12.77
N GLU A 289 -16.64 -43.35 -12.56
CA GLU A 289 -17.89 -42.94 -13.19
C GLU A 289 -18.26 -41.50 -12.80
N GLY A 290 -18.00 -41.10 -11.54
CA GLY A 290 -18.22 -39.73 -11.07
C GLY A 290 -17.48 -38.67 -11.86
N ILE A 291 -16.21 -38.92 -12.21
CA ILE A 291 -15.39 -38.01 -13.04
C ILE A 291 -16.03 -37.84 -14.42
N GLU A 292 -16.39 -38.93 -15.09
CA GLU A 292 -17.02 -38.90 -16.43
C GLU A 292 -18.39 -38.21 -16.41
N VAL A 293 -19.19 -38.47 -15.39
CA VAL A 293 -20.48 -37.80 -15.19
C VAL A 293 -20.28 -36.30 -15.01
N ILE A 294 -19.31 -35.86 -14.20
CA ILE A 294 -19.01 -34.44 -14.01
C ILE A 294 -18.62 -33.79 -15.35
N LYS A 295 -17.69 -34.39 -16.11
CA LYS A 295 -17.24 -33.87 -17.41
C LYS A 295 -18.41 -33.71 -18.37
N LYS A 296 -19.19 -34.78 -18.56
CA LYS A 296 -20.26 -34.82 -19.56
C LYS A 296 -21.48 -33.99 -19.15
N THR A 297 -21.90 -34.08 -17.90
CA THR A 297 -23.19 -33.53 -17.45
C THR A 297 -23.06 -32.17 -16.80
N ALA A 298 -22.01 -31.90 -16.02
CA ALA A 298 -21.85 -30.63 -15.32
C ALA A 298 -21.12 -29.58 -16.17
N PHE A 299 -20.01 -29.96 -16.82
CA PHE A 299 -19.09 -29.02 -17.48
C PHE A 299 -19.24 -28.91 -19.00
N GLY A 300 -19.52 -30.01 -19.71
CA GLY A 300 -19.43 -30.09 -21.17
C GLY A 300 -20.64 -29.56 -21.96
N GLN A 301 -21.73 -29.15 -21.30
CA GLN A 301 -22.97 -28.75 -21.98
C GLN A 301 -23.28 -27.26 -21.95
N LYS A 302 -22.76 -26.53 -20.94
CA LYS A 302 -23.25 -25.21 -20.55
C LYS A 302 -22.09 -24.37 -20.03
N LYS A 303 -22.17 -23.05 -20.19
CA LYS A 303 -21.18 -22.10 -19.67
C LYS A 303 -21.23 -22.09 -18.14
N VAL A 304 -20.16 -22.53 -17.47
CA VAL A 304 -20.12 -22.72 -16.02
C VAL A 304 -19.25 -21.67 -15.31
N LEU A 305 -19.73 -21.16 -14.18
CA LEU A 305 -18.93 -20.50 -13.15
C LEU A 305 -18.73 -21.43 -11.96
N LEU A 306 -17.49 -21.81 -11.67
CA LEU A 306 -17.19 -22.70 -10.56
C LEU A 306 -16.19 -22.07 -9.60
N VAL A 307 -16.47 -22.11 -8.30
CA VAL A 307 -15.52 -21.75 -7.24
C VAL A 307 -15.19 -22.98 -6.41
N LEU A 308 -13.90 -23.30 -6.30
CA LEU A 308 -13.37 -24.36 -5.44
C LEU A 308 -12.59 -23.71 -4.30
N ASP A 309 -13.11 -23.82 -3.08
CA ASP A 309 -12.53 -23.17 -1.92
C ASP A 309 -11.65 -24.12 -1.09
N ASP A 310 -10.43 -23.67 -0.78
CA ASP A 310 -9.46 -24.33 0.11
C ASP A 310 -8.94 -25.67 -0.44
N VAL A 311 -8.46 -25.66 -1.68
CA VAL A 311 -7.78 -26.81 -2.33
C VAL A 311 -6.32 -26.88 -1.88
N ASP A 312 -5.83 -28.06 -1.50
CA ASP A 312 -4.45 -28.27 -1.05
C ASP A 312 -3.77 -29.53 -1.60
N ASN A 313 -4.46 -30.33 -2.43
CA ASN A 313 -3.92 -31.54 -3.04
C ASN A 313 -4.37 -31.70 -4.50
N VAL A 314 -3.47 -32.19 -5.36
CA VAL A 314 -3.73 -32.50 -6.78
C VAL A 314 -4.87 -33.51 -6.94
N GLN A 315 -4.94 -34.52 -6.06
CA GLN A 315 -5.99 -35.55 -6.10
C GLN A 315 -7.41 -34.97 -5.98
N GLN A 316 -7.57 -33.82 -5.32
CA GLN A 316 -8.87 -33.14 -5.22
C GLN A 316 -9.31 -32.57 -6.58
N LEU A 317 -8.37 -32.01 -7.35
CA LEU A 317 -8.64 -31.46 -8.68
C LEU A 317 -8.93 -32.57 -9.69
N GLU A 318 -8.18 -33.67 -9.63
CA GLU A 318 -8.41 -34.87 -10.44
C GLU A 318 -9.79 -35.48 -10.17
N ALA A 319 -10.14 -35.67 -8.89
CA ALA A 319 -11.43 -36.21 -8.48
C ALA A 319 -12.62 -35.35 -8.94
N LEU A 320 -12.43 -34.03 -9.03
CA LEU A 320 -13.43 -33.06 -9.48
C LEU A 320 -13.39 -32.80 -10.99
N ALA A 321 -12.59 -33.55 -11.75
CA ALA A 321 -12.44 -33.43 -13.19
C ALA A 321 -12.02 -32.01 -13.66
N ILE A 322 -11.19 -31.34 -12.87
CA ILE A 322 -10.77 -29.96 -13.15
C ILE A 322 -9.59 -29.98 -14.12
N ASP A 323 -9.90 -29.84 -15.40
CA ASP A 323 -8.94 -29.62 -16.49
C ASP A 323 -9.57 -28.67 -17.51
N ARG A 324 -8.75 -27.97 -18.31
CA ARG A 324 -9.27 -26.95 -19.25
C ARG A 324 -10.16 -27.54 -20.34
N ASP A 325 -9.85 -28.76 -20.77
CA ASP A 325 -10.51 -29.43 -21.89
C ASP A 325 -11.90 -29.95 -21.51
N SER A 326 -12.18 -30.12 -20.22
CA SER A 326 -13.47 -30.62 -19.72
C SER A 326 -14.57 -29.56 -19.70
N PHE A 327 -14.26 -28.27 -19.85
CA PHE A 327 -15.24 -27.19 -19.77
C PHE A 327 -15.64 -26.65 -21.15
N THR A 328 -16.93 -26.32 -21.31
CA THR A 328 -17.39 -25.57 -22.48
C THR A 328 -16.71 -24.19 -22.57
N PRO A 329 -16.31 -23.72 -23.77
CA PRO A 329 -15.76 -22.38 -23.98
C PRO A 329 -16.63 -21.27 -23.35
N GLY A 330 -15.98 -20.26 -22.76
CA GLY A 330 -16.65 -19.21 -21.99
C GLY A 330 -16.81 -19.52 -20.50
N SER A 331 -16.53 -20.74 -20.04
CA SER A 331 -16.57 -21.09 -18.61
C SER A 331 -15.47 -20.39 -17.79
N ARG A 332 -15.71 -20.17 -16.49
CA ARG A 332 -14.76 -19.55 -15.55
C ARG A 332 -14.64 -20.37 -14.26
N ILE A 333 -13.41 -20.66 -13.87
CA ILE A 333 -13.11 -21.46 -12.68
C ILE A 333 -12.20 -20.65 -11.76
N ILE A 334 -12.59 -20.53 -10.49
CA ILE A 334 -11.85 -19.83 -9.45
C ILE A 334 -11.44 -20.85 -8.39
N ILE A 335 -10.15 -20.95 -8.10
CA ILE A 335 -9.62 -21.90 -7.11
C ILE A 335 -8.96 -21.12 -5.99
N THR A 336 -9.36 -21.30 -4.73
CA THR A 336 -8.61 -20.73 -3.60
C THR A 336 -7.66 -21.78 -3.02
N THR A 337 -6.41 -21.41 -2.79
CA THR A 337 -5.41 -22.31 -2.22
C THR A 337 -4.39 -21.60 -1.34
N ARG A 338 -3.78 -22.37 -0.43
CA ARG A 338 -2.62 -21.96 0.37
C ARG A 338 -1.32 -22.55 -0.18
N ASP A 339 -1.39 -23.55 -1.05
CA ASP A 339 -0.25 -24.30 -1.58
C ASP A 339 -0.21 -24.17 -3.10
N LYS A 340 0.74 -23.39 -3.62
CA LYS A 340 0.91 -23.21 -5.07
C LYS A 340 1.21 -24.54 -5.77
N SER A 341 1.79 -25.52 -5.07
CA SER A 341 2.17 -26.80 -5.67
C SER A 341 0.98 -27.71 -6.03
N SER A 342 -0.19 -27.51 -5.40
CA SER A 342 -1.40 -28.28 -5.75
C SER A 342 -1.96 -27.91 -7.12
N LEU A 343 -1.55 -26.77 -7.68
CA LEU A 343 -2.01 -26.26 -8.98
C LEU A 343 -1.17 -26.75 -10.16
N LYS A 344 -0.09 -27.51 -9.94
CA LYS A 344 0.86 -27.88 -10.99
C LYS A 344 0.22 -28.64 -12.15
N ILE A 345 -0.80 -29.45 -11.88
CA ILE A 345 -1.53 -30.23 -12.90
C ILE A 345 -2.28 -29.34 -13.91
N LEU A 346 -2.58 -28.09 -13.55
CA LEU A 346 -3.34 -27.16 -14.37
C LEU A 346 -2.47 -26.30 -15.31
N GLU A 347 -1.14 -26.42 -15.18
CA GLU A 347 -0.15 -25.66 -15.98
C GLU A 347 -0.44 -24.15 -16.07
N LEU A 348 -0.93 -23.55 -14.97
CA LEU A 348 -1.32 -22.15 -14.94
C LEU A 348 -0.12 -21.21 -15.13
N GLY A 349 -0.30 -20.20 -15.97
CA GLY A 349 0.69 -19.12 -16.12
C GLY A 349 0.70 -18.17 -14.93
N GLU A 350 1.75 -17.35 -14.79
CA GLU A 350 1.85 -16.38 -13.66
C GLU A 350 0.69 -15.38 -13.63
N LYS A 351 0.11 -15.03 -14.79
CA LYS A 351 -1.04 -14.13 -14.90
C LYS A 351 -2.35 -14.75 -14.41
N GLU A 352 -2.40 -16.07 -14.25
CA GLU A 352 -3.58 -16.81 -13.80
C GLU A 352 -3.55 -17.12 -12.30
N ILE A 353 -2.47 -16.73 -11.61
CA ILE A 353 -2.31 -16.89 -10.16
C ILE A 353 -2.40 -15.51 -9.52
N TYR A 354 -3.52 -15.25 -8.86
CA TYR A 354 -3.77 -14.01 -8.14
C TYR A 354 -3.35 -14.13 -6.67
N GLY A 355 -2.37 -13.32 -6.26
CA GLY A 355 -1.99 -13.15 -4.85
C GLY A 355 -2.62 -11.90 -4.24
N PRO A 356 -3.61 -12.02 -3.31
CA PRO A 356 -4.22 -10.85 -2.71
C PRO A 356 -3.23 -9.99 -1.91
N GLU A 357 -3.31 -8.67 -2.09
CA GLU A 357 -2.60 -7.68 -1.29
C GLU A 357 -3.16 -7.67 0.16
N ARG A 358 -2.29 -7.45 1.15
CA ARG A 358 -2.68 -7.18 2.54
C ARG A 358 -3.46 -5.88 2.61
N LEU A 359 -4.26 -5.70 3.67
CA LEU A 359 -4.89 -4.41 3.94
C LEU A 359 -3.81 -3.37 4.20
N ASP A 360 -3.96 -2.17 3.63
CA ASP A 360 -3.11 -1.03 4.00
C ASP A 360 -3.45 -0.56 5.43
N GLU A 361 -2.70 0.42 5.95
CA GLU A 361 -2.83 0.86 7.34
C GLU A 361 -4.25 1.41 7.63
N ASP A 362 -4.80 2.20 6.71
CA ASP A 362 -6.14 2.78 6.84
C ASP A 362 -7.24 1.73 6.72
N GLU A 363 -7.15 0.83 5.73
CA GLU A 363 -8.05 -0.31 5.57
C GLU A 363 -8.02 -1.20 6.81
N SER A 364 -6.83 -1.41 7.39
CA SER A 364 -6.63 -2.24 8.58
C SER A 364 -7.21 -1.59 9.83
N LEU A 365 -7.01 -0.29 10.01
CA LEU A 365 -7.54 0.47 11.14
C LEU A 365 -9.07 0.49 11.12
N LYS A 366 -9.67 0.68 9.95
CA LYS A 366 -11.13 0.61 9.76
C LYS A 366 -11.68 -0.77 10.12
N LEU A 367 -11.06 -1.84 9.59
CA LEU A 367 -11.53 -3.20 9.88
C LEU A 367 -11.37 -3.55 11.36
N PHE A 368 -10.23 -3.21 11.96
CA PHE A 368 -10.01 -3.41 13.39
C PHE A 368 -11.03 -2.65 14.24
N SER A 369 -11.27 -1.37 13.91
CA SER A 369 -12.20 -0.51 14.65
C SER A 369 -13.63 -1.04 14.61
N TRP A 370 -14.06 -1.59 13.47
CA TRP A 370 -15.40 -2.19 13.36
C TRP A 370 -15.59 -3.35 14.35
N HIS A 371 -14.52 -4.08 14.65
CA HIS A 371 -14.55 -5.20 15.56
C HIS A 371 -14.35 -4.79 17.02
N ALA A 372 -13.47 -3.82 17.29
CA ALA A 372 -13.13 -3.31 18.62
C ALA A 372 -14.13 -2.30 19.20
N PHE A 373 -14.67 -1.39 18.37
CA PHE A 373 -15.49 -0.26 18.80
C PHE A 373 -16.90 -0.27 18.22
N LYS A 374 -17.17 -1.14 17.24
CA LYS A 374 -18.40 -1.15 16.42
C LYS A 374 -18.58 0.08 15.52
N GLU A 375 -17.53 0.85 15.33
CA GLU A 375 -17.43 2.02 14.44
C GLU A 375 -16.25 1.86 13.46
N ASP A 376 -16.16 2.69 12.43
CA ASP A 376 -15.08 2.60 11.43
C ASP A 376 -13.79 3.32 11.84
N HIS A 377 -13.74 3.90 13.05
CA HIS A 377 -12.60 4.59 13.60
C HIS A 377 -12.43 4.30 15.11
N PRO A 378 -11.22 4.51 15.67
CA PRO A 378 -10.99 4.35 17.10
C PRO A 378 -11.66 5.45 17.93
N LEU A 379 -12.09 5.09 19.14
CA LEU A 379 -12.57 6.04 20.15
C LEU A 379 -11.42 6.95 20.64
N GLU A 380 -11.76 8.14 21.16
CA GLU A 380 -10.78 9.11 21.70
C GLU A 380 -9.86 8.41 22.73
N GLY A 381 -8.54 8.65 22.63
CA GLY A 381 -7.52 8.01 23.47
C GLY A 381 -7.07 6.59 23.05
N HIS A 382 -7.76 5.92 22.11
CA HIS A 382 -7.41 4.54 21.69
C HIS A 382 -6.65 4.48 20.35
N LEU A 383 -6.41 5.62 19.68
CA LEU A 383 -5.81 5.67 18.34
C LEU A 383 -4.39 5.06 18.31
N ASP A 384 -3.51 5.47 19.22
CA ASP A 384 -2.12 4.99 19.23
C ASP A 384 -2.00 3.51 19.59
N LEU A 385 -2.86 3.02 20.49
CA LEU A 385 -2.92 1.60 20.84
C LEU A 385 -3.49 0.78 19.68
N SER A 386 -4.50 1.30 18.98
CA SER A 386 -5.07 0.68 17.78
C SER A 386 -4.05 0.58 16.65
N ARG A 387 -3.25 1.63 16.41
CA ARG A 387 -2.14 1.60 15.44
C ARG A 387 -1.09 0.54 15.79
N GLN A 388 -0.72 0.41 17.07
CA GLN A 388 0.20 -0.64 17.51
C GLN A 388 -0.32 -2.06 17.24
N ILE A 389 -1.62 -2.29 17.44
CA ILE A 389 -2.27 -3.60 17.16
C ILE A 389 -2.40 -3.85 15.66
N VAL A 390 -2.80 -2.84 14.89
CA VAL A 390 -2.88 -2.91 13.42
C VAL A 390 -1.52 -3.23 12.82
N HIS A 391 -0.46 -2.59 13.33
CA HIS A 391 0.92 -2.87 12.94
C HIS A 391 1.29 -4.33 13.25
N TYR A 392 0.97 -4.83 14.45
CA TYR A 392 1.21 -6.23 14.83
C TYR A 392 0.45 -7.23 13.94
N ALA A 393 -0.79 -6.92 13.57
CA ALA A 393 -1.60 -7.75 12.69
C ALA A 393 -1.10 -7.78 11.24
N GLY A 394 -0.28 -6.79 10.84
CA GLY A 394 0.38 -6.75 9.54
C GLY A 394 -0.58 -6.73 8.35
N GLY A 395 -1.78 -6.15 8.51
CA GLY A 395 -2.80 -6.06 7.46
C GLY A 395 -3.48 -7.38 7.10
N LEU A 396 -3.43 -8.40 7.96
CA LEU A 396 -4.19 -9.64 7.80
C LEU A 396 -5.65 -9.46 8.30
N PRO A 397 -6.67 -9.56 7.43
CA PRO A 397 -8.07 -9.37 7.82
C PRO A 397 -8.50 -10.21 9.02
N LEU A 398 -8.24 -11.53 8.99
CA LEU A 398 -8.63 -12.42 10.10
C LEU A 398 -7.93 -12.06 11.42
N ALA A 399 -6.69 -11.56 11.36
CA ALA A 399 -5.97 -11.14 12.55
C ALA A 399 -6.62 -9.89 13.17
N LEU A 400 -6.95 -8.91 12.33
CA LEU A 400 -7.62 -7.68 12.73
C LEU A 400 -9.00 -7.96 13.32
N GLU A 401 -9.78 -8.86 12.72
CA GLU A 401 -11.09 -9.26 13.23
C GLU A 401 -10.99 -9.94 14.62
N VAL A 402 -10.02 -10.85 14.80
CA VAL A 402 -9.81 -11.58 16.07
C VAL A 402 -9.30 -10.63 17.15
N LEU A 403 -8.31 -9.79 16.83
CA LEU A 403 -7.75 -8.83 17.77
C LEU A 403 -8.78 -7.76 18.14
N GLY A 404 -9.51 -7.21 17.16
CA GLY A 404 -10.57 -6.25 17.43
C GLY A 404 -11.65 -6.83 18.33
N SER A 405 -12.05 -8.09 18.08
CA SER A 405 -13.04 -8.76 18.94
C SER A 405 -12.51 -9.06 20.36
N TYR A 406 -11.19 -9.26 20.52
CA TYR A 406 -10.56 -9.48 21.81
C TYR A 406 -10.53 -8.22 22.68
N PHE A 407 -10.44 -7.05 22.06
CA PHE A 407 -10.39 -5.76 22.74
C PHE A 407 -11.76 -5.08 22.91
N LEU A 408 -12.82 -5.72 22.45
CA LEU A 408 -14.18 -5.16 22.50
C LEU A 408 -14.65 -4.96 23.94
N GLY A 409 -14.83 -3.70 24.34
CA GLY A 409 -15.33 -3.33 25.66
C GLY A 409 -14.27 -3.31 26.79
N GLU A 410 -13.00 -3.49 26.45
CA GLU A 410 -11.88 -3.44 27.41
C GLU A 410 -11.39 -2.00 27.64
N SER A 411 -10.85 -1.71 28.83
CA SER A 411 -10.31 -0.39 29.19
C SER A 411 -8.87 -0.15 28.71
N ILE A 412 -8.44 1.11 28.59
CA ILE A 412 -7.08 1.50 28.15
C ILE A 412 -5.96 0.75 28.92
N PRO A 413 -5.97 0.64 30.26
CA PRO A 413 -4.92 -0.11 30.98
C PRO A 413 -4.89 -1.60 30.62
N GLN A 414 -6.05 -2.20 30.33
CA GLN A 414 -6.14 -3.59 29.89
C GLN A 414 -5.59 -3.74 28.47
N TRP A 415 -5.80 -2.75 27.59
CA TRP A 415 -5.18 -2.70 26.27
C TRP A 415 -3.66 -2.65 26.36
N GLU A 416 -3.10 -1.74 27.15
CA GLU A 416 -1.65 -1.62 27.34
C GLU A 416 -1.03 -2.92 27.87
N SER A 417 -1.66 -3.52 28.88
CA SER A 417 -1.25 -4.81 29.44
C SER A 417 -1.30 -5.94 28.41
N ALA A 418 -2.40 -6.03 27.64
CA ALA A 418 -2.56 -7.04 26.60
C ALA A 418 -1.63 -6.82 25.40
N ILE A 419 -1.32 -5.58 25.00
CA ILE A 419 -0.33 -5.27 23.96
C ILE A 419 1.07 -5.65 24.44
N ALA A 420 1.42 -5.33 25.68
CA ALA A 420 2.69 -5.74 26.29
C ALA A 420 2.80 -7.28 26.35
N LYS A 421 1.69 -7.97 26.61
CA LYS A 421 1.61 -9.43 26.48
C LYS A 421 1.78 -9.86 25.02
N LEU A 422 1.00 -9.39 24.05
CA LEU A 422 1.10 -9.77 22.63
C LEU A 422 2.52 -9.58 22.04
N ARG A 423 3.26 -8.55 22.51
CA ARG A 423 4.67 -8.31 22.15
C ARG A 423 5.64 -9.34 22.73
N LYS A 424 5.30 -9.98 23.85
CA LYS A 424 6.10 -11.01 24.52
C LYS A 424 5.61 -12.44 24.20
N ILE A 425 4.30 -12.69 24.31
CA ILE A 425 3.57 -13.96 24.19
C ILE A 425 2.08 -13.68 23.91
N PRO A 426 1.43 -14.30 22.90
CA PRO A 426 -0.04 -14.20 22.75
C PRO A 426 -0.79 -14.92 23.89
N ASP A 427 -1.94 -14.39 24.34
CA ASP A 427 -2.77 -14.98 25.41
C ASP A 427 -3.51 -16.27 24.94
N ASP A 428 -3.89 -17.18 25.83
CA ASP A 428 -4.41 -18.53 25.49
C ASP A 428 -5.69 -18.51 24.63
N ASP A 429 -6.55 -17.50 24.79
CA ASP A 429 -7.76 -17.32 23.96
C ASP A 429 -7.47 -16.73 22.56
N VAL A 430 -6.49 -15.82 22.44
CA VAL A 430 -6.05 -15.27 21.15
C VAL A 430 -5.24 -16.31 20.37
N LYS A 431 -4.43 -17.12 21.09
CA LYS A 431 -3.67 -18.27 20.57
C LYS A 431 -4.59 -19.26 19.87
N GLY A 432 -5.75 -19.58 20.44
CA GLY A 432 -6.62 -20.65 19.93
C GLY A 432 -7.16 -20.39 18.52
N LYS A 433 -7.67 -19.19 18.23
CA LYS A 433 -8.29 -18.89 16.93
C LYS A 433 -7.27 -18.47 15.86
N LEU A 434 -6.29 -17.67 16.25
CA LEU A 434 -5.30 -17.10 15.34
C LEU A 434 -4.27 -18.15 14.94
N ASN A 435 -3.72 -18.89 15.91
CA ASN A 435 -2.77 -19.96 15.60
C ASN A 435 -3.46 -21.10 14.89
N LYS A 436 -4.73 -21.44 15.16
CA LYS A 436 -5.39 -22.54 14.42
C LYS A 436 -5.39 -22.31 12.91
N SER A 437 -5.75 -21.11 12.43
CA SER A 437 -5.77 -20.82 10.99
C SER A 437 -4.35 -20.77 10.37
N LEU A 438 -3.38 -20.20 11.07
CA LEU A 438 -1.99 -20.08 10.59
C LEU A 438 -1.24 -21.42 10.65
N LYS A 439 -1.48 -22.19 11.71
CA LYS A 439 -0.85 -23.47 12.00
C LYS A 439 -1.31 -24.57 11.06
N MET A 440 -2.48 -24.48 10.42
CA MET A 440 -2.90 -25.44 9.38
C MET A 440 -1.83 -25.61 8.27
N SER A 441 -1.19 -24.51 7.85
CA SER A 441 -0.14 -24.56 6.82
C SER A 441 1.15 -25.21 7.34
N PHE A 442 1.41 -25.12 8.66
CA PHE A 442 2.56 -25.75 9.32
C PHE A 442 2.29 -27.23 9.65
N ASP A 443 1.11 -27.58 10.15
CA ASP A 443 0.74 -28.94 10.54
C ASP A 443 0.72 -29.90 9.35
N SER A 444 0.39 -29.39 8.16
CA SER A 444 0.42 -30.12 6.89
C SER A 444 1.84 -30.30 6.32
N LEU A 445 2.88 -29.77 6.95
CA LEU A 445 4.27 -30.01 6.57
C LEU A 445 4.74 -31.38 7.09
N ASN A 446 5.68 -32.00 6.38
CA ASN A 446 6.40 -33.14 6.93
C ASN A 446 7.39 -32.70 8.02
N GLU A 447 7.86 -33.64 8.83
CA GLU A 447 8.73 -33.35 9.98
C GLU A 447 10.07 -32.67 9.61
N GLN A 448 10.59 -32.90 8.41
CA GLN A 448 11.80 -32.22 7.95
C GLN A 448 11.54 -30.74 7.64
N LEU A 449 10.43 -30.44 6.96
CA LEU A 449 10.02 -29.07 6.62
C LEU A 449 9.56 -28.29 7.87
N LYS A 450 8.96 -28.95 8.86
CA LYS A 450 8.67 -28.33 10.16
C LYS A 450 9.94 -27.85 10.84
N LYS A 451 10.98 -28.70 10.92
CA LYS A 451 12.27 -28.30 11.50
C LYS A 451 12.88 -27.11 10.75
N LEU A 452 12.89 -27.18 9.43
CA LEU A 452 13.38 -26.10 8.57
C LEU A 452 12.63 -24.79 8.79
N PHE A 453 11.29 -24.84 8.87
CA PHE A 453 10.45 -23.69 9.17
C PHE A 453 10.82 -23.05 10.52
N LEU A 454 11.00 -23.87 11.56
CA LEU A 454 11.38 -23.39 12.90
C LEU A 454 12.78 -22.77 12.92
N ASP A 455 13.74 -23.35 12.17
CA ASP A 455 15.08 -22.76 12.01
C ASP A 455 15.00 -21.37 11.38
N VAL A 456 14.22 -21.23 10.29
CA VAL A 456 14.02 -19.95 9.62
C VAL A 456 13.34 -18.94 10.55
N ALA A 457 12.25 -19.31 11.20
CA ALA A 457 11.49 -18.43 12.09
C ALA A 457 12.30 -17.92 13.29
N CYS A 458 13.19 -18.76 13.84
CA CYS A 458 14.00 -18.39 15.00
C CYS A 458 15.24 -17.60 14.61
N PHE A 459 15.92 -17.96 13.51
CA PHE A 459 17.29 -17.51 13.25
C PHE A 459 17.53 -16.82 11.91
N PHE A 460 16.78 -17.13 10.85
CA PHE A 460 17.12 -16.68 9.48
C PHE A 460 16.14 -15.68 8.85
N VAL A 461 15.16 -15.18 9.60
CA VAL A 461 14.30 -14.09 9.11
C VAL A 461 15.14 -12.84 8.84
N GLY A 462 15.02 -12.28 7.63
CA GLY A 462 15.80 -11.13 7.17
C GLY A 462 17.18 -11.48 6.59
N MET A 463 17.58 -12.75 6.60
CA MET A 463 18.87 -13.17 6.03
C MET A 463 18.78 -13.49 4.54
N GLY A 464 19.91 -13.38 3.84
CA GLY A 464 20.02 -13.73 2.43
C GLY A 464 19.66 -15.20 2.16
N GLN A 465 18.94 -15.44 1.06
CA GLN A 465 18.49 -16.78 0.70
C GLN A 465 19.65 -17.77 0.54
N ASP A 466 20.67 -17.39 -0.22
CA ASP A 466 21.81 -18.25 -0.55
C ASP A 466 22.64 -18.61 0.70
N PHE A 467 22.91 -17.61 1.56
CA PHE A 467 23.53 -17.81 2.87
C PHE A 467 22.75 -18.81 3.73
N THR A 468 21.44 -18.62 3.84
CA THR A 468 20.55 -19.48 4.64
C THR A 468 20.51 -20.91 4.11
N VAL A 469 20.33 -21.08 2.79
CA VAL A 469 20.33 -22.39 2.13
C VAL A 469 21.63 -23.12 2.40
N LYS A 470 22.78 -22.46 2.21
CA LYS A 470 24.10 -23.09 2.35
C LYS A 470 24.41 -23.53 3.78
N ILE A 471 23.99 -22.77 4.80
CA ILE A 471 24.13 -23.18 6.20
C ILE A 471 23.24 -24.38 6.51
N LEU A 472 21.98 -24.35 6.07
CA LEU A 472 20.98 -25.40 6.36
C LEU A 472 21.24 -26.69 5.56
N GLU A 473 21.84 -26.62 4.37
CA GLU A 473 22.33 -27.80 3.64
C GLU A 473 23.39 -28.58 4.43
N GLY A 474 24.18 -27.89 5.27
CA GLY A 474 25.12 -28.52 6.21
C GLY A 474 24.46 -29.46 7.23
N CYS A 475 23.13 -29.40 7.39
CA CYS A 475 22.34 -30.31 8.23
C CYS A 475 21.89 -31.61 7.52
N ASN A 476 22.33 -31.88 6.29
CA ASN A 476 21.85 -32.99 5.44
C ASN A 476 20.35 -32.91 5.11
N ILE A 477 19.80 -31.70 5.02
CA ILE A 477 18.43 -31.43 4.60
C ILE A 477 18.50 -30.83 3.19
N SER A 478 17.60 -31.21 2.27
CA SER A 478 17.43 -30.48 0.99
C SER A 478 16.82 -29.11 1.28
N ALA A 479 17.64 -28.18 1.79
CA ALA A 479 17.19 -26.88 2.28
C ALA A 479 16.70 -26.00 1.12
N LYS A 480 17.32 -26.10 -0.06
CA LYS A 480 16.88 -25.38 -1.27
C LYS A 480 15.44 -25.75 -1.66
N ASP A 481 15.14 -27.03 -1.79
CA ASP A 481 13.77 -27.49 -2.11
C ASP A 481 12.83 -27.23 -0.94
N GLY A 482 13.32 -27.34 0.29
CA GLY A 482 12.52 -27.09 1.48
C GLY A 482 12.08 -25.62 1.61
N ILE A 483 12.99 -24.66 1.45
CA ILE A 483 12.69 -23.23 1.47
C ILE A 483 11.74 -22.88 0.31
N ARG A 484 11.95 -23.46 -0.89
CA ARG A 484 10.98 -23.32 -1.99
C ARG A 484 9.58 -23.83 -1.61
N LYS A 485 9.46 -25.00 -0.99
CA LYS A 485 8.17 -25.56 -0.53
C LYS A 485 7.52 -24.70 0.55
N LEU A 486 8.29 -24.10 1.46
CA LEU A 486 7.78 -23.14 2.44
C LEU A 486 7.23 -21.87 1.75
N ALA A 487 7.92 -21.38 0.71
CA ALA A 487 7.47 -20.25 -0.09
C ALA A 487 6.18 -20.56 -0.87
N ASP A 488 6.10 -21.73 -1.53
CA ASP A 488 4.91 -22.21 -2.24
C ASP A 488 3.68 -22.28 -1.32
N ARG A 489 3.90 -22.50 -0.01
CA ARG A 489 2.87 -22.54 1.05
C ARG A 489 2.59 -21.21 1.75
N CYS A 490 3.13 -20.10 1.23
CA CYS A 490 3.01 -18.75 1.81
C CYS A 490 3.52 -18.65 3.25
N LEU A 491 4.39 -19.55 3.70
CA LEU A 491 5.00 -19.49 5.03
C LEU A 491 6.18 -18.53 5.07
N ILE A 492 6.83 -18.33 3.93
CA ILE A 492 7.89 -17.34 3.72
C ILE A 492 7.69 -16.65 2.36
N LYS A 493 8.35 -15.50 2.19
CA LYS A 493 8.45 -14.76 0.92
C LYS A 493 9.90 -14.37 0.68
N TYR A 494 10.20 -14.06 -0.58
CA TYR A 494 11.47 -13.47 -0.98
C TYR A 494 11.25 -11.99 -1.26
N GLU A 495 11.93 -11.13 -0.52
CA GLU A 495 11.96 -9.69 -0.76
C GLU A 495 13.42 -9.26 -0.81
N TYR A 496 13.83 -8.59 -1.89
CA TYR A 496 15.21 -8.11 -2.07
C TYR A 496 16.30 -9.17 -1.76
N TYR A 497 16.13 -10.40 -2.24
CA TYR A 497 17.03 -11.55 -1.98
C TYR A 497 17.09 -12.07 -0.54
N GLN A 498 16.26 -11.52 0.37
CA GLN A 498 16.13 -11.96 1.76
C GLN A 498 14.92 -12.85 1.98
N ILE A 499 15.01 -13.72 2.98
CA ILE A 499 13.89 -14.53 3.44
C ILE A 499 13.07 -13.71 4.43
N VAL A 500 11.86 -13.34 4.04
CA VAL A 500 10.92 -12.61 4.89
C VAL A 500 9.82 -13.56 5.35
N MET A 501 9.46 -13.47 6.63
CA MET A 501 8.35 -14.21 7.23
C MET A 501 7.40 -13.19 7.84
N HIS A 502 6.09 -13.38 7.68
CA HIS A 502 5.11 -12.54 8.37
C HIS A 502 5.32 -12.66 9.88
N ASP A 503 5.28 -11.55 10.63
CA ASP A 503 5.53 -11.52 12.07
C ASP A 503 4.71 -12.59 12.83
N MET A 504 3.41 -12.65 12.59
CA MET A 504 2.53 -13.67 13.16
C MET A 504 2.91 -15.13 12.81
N ILE A 505 3.42 -15.41 11.60
CA ILE A 505 3.92 -16.76 11.25
C ILE A 505 5.21 -17.07 12.01
N ARG A 506 6.11 -16.08 12.06
CA ARG A 506 7.37 -16.18 12.80
C ARG A 506 7.12 -16.44 14.27
N ASP A 507 6.21 -15.68 14.86
CA ASP A 507 5.88 -15.73 16.28
C ASP A 507 5.13 -17.02 16.61
N MET A 508 4.26 -17.52 15.71
CA MET A 508 3.71 -18.88 15.81
C MET A 508 4.82 -19.94 15.82
N GLY A 509 5.82 -19.84 14.95
CA GLY A 509 6.97 -20.76 14.94
C GLY A 509 7.77 -20.72 16.23
N ARG A 510 8.02 -19.51 16.76
CA ARG A 510 8.69 -19.28 18.04
C ARG A 510 7.90 -19.85 19.23
N GLU A 511 6.58 -19.69 19.22
CA GLU A 511 5.70 -20.27 20.24
C GLU A 511 5.72 -21.80 20.23
N ILE A 512 5.75 -22.43 19.05
CA ILE A 512 5.89 -23.89 18.94
C ILE A 512 7.17 -24.39 19.62
N VAL A 513 8.29 -23.67 19.49
CA VAL A 513 9.54 -24.03 20.18
C VAL A 513 9.44 -23.79 21.69
N ARG A 514 8.78 -22.72 22.12
CA ARG A 514 8.54 -22.46 23.54
C ARG A 514 7.75 -23.59 24.19
N GLN A 515 6.77 -24.17 23.48
CA GLN A 515 5.96 -25.31 23.93
C GLN A 515 6.74 -26.62 24.09
N GLU A 516 7.97 -26.74 23.56
CA GLU A 516 8.84 -27.89 23.83
C GLU A 516 9.17 -28.00 25.33
N SER A 517 9.29 -26.87 26.03
CA SER A 517 9.37 -26.81 27.48
C SER A 517 8.98 -25.43 28.01
N LEU A 518 7.82 -25.35 28.68
CA LEU A 518 7.30 -24.07 29.17
C LEU A 518 8.13 -23.51 30.34
N GLU A 519 8.56 -24.37 31.25
CA GLU A 519 9.24 -24.00 32.50
C GLU A 519 10.76 -23.94 32.38
N ASP A 520 11.37 -24.76 31.51
CA ASP A 520 12.83 -24.92 31.44
C ASP A 520 13.35 -24.54 30.04
N PRO A 521 13.84 -23.30 29.84
CA PRO A 521 14.38 -22.88 28.55
C PRO A 521 15.58 -23.74 28.11
N GLY A 522 16.34 -24.34 29.03
CA GLY A 522 17.50 -25.18 28.73
C GLY A 522 17.17 -26.50 28.00
N LYS A 523 15.89 -26.89 27.98
CA LYS A 523 15.38 -28.08 27.27
C LYS A 523 14.78 -27.76 25.89
N ARG A 524 14.71 -26.48 25.49
CA ARG A 524 14.21 -26.06 24.18
C ARG A 524 15.28 -26.25 23.11
N SER A 525 14.85 -26.57 21.89
CA SER A 525 15.75 -26.79 20.77
C SER A 525 16.37 -25.51 20.22
N ARG A 526 15.66 -24.37 20.32
CA ARG A 526 16.11 -23.08 19.81
C ARG A 526 15.94 -22.02 20.89
N LEU A 527 16.96 -21.21 21.07
CA LEU A 527 16.96 -20.10 22.03
C LEU A 527 17.30 -18.80 21.30
N TRP A 528 16.38 -17.84 21.35
CA TRP A 528 16.52 -16.53 20.68
C TRP A 528 16.09 -15.35 21.55
N TYR A 529 15.35 -15.60 22.63
CA TYR A 529 14.89 -14.56 23.54
C TYR A 529 16.01 -14.24 24.55
N PRO A 530 16.53 -13.00 24.62
CA PRO A 530 17.73 -12.69 25.39
C PRO A 530 17.66 -13.10 26.87
N ASP A 531 16.53 -12.87 27.55
CA ASP A 531 16.40 -13.19 28.98
C ASP A 531 16.51 -14.70 29.22
N ASP A 532 15.79 -15.51 28.43
CA ASP A 532 15.83 -16.97 28.50
C ASP A 532 17.26 -17.49 28.22
N VAL A 533 17.93 -16.92 27.22
CA VAL A 533 19.30 -17.30 26.86
C VAL A 533 20.28 -16.96 27.98
N LEU A 534 20.14 -15.77 28.59
CA LEU A 534 20.96 -15.34 29.71
C LEU A 534 20.75 -16.21 30.95
N GLU A 535 19.51 -16.59 31.25
CA GLU A 535 19.19 -17.53 32.33
C GLU A 535 19.87 -18.87 32.11
N VAL A 536 19.70 -19.45 30.91
CA VAL A 536 20.31 -20.73 30.54
C VAL A 536 21.83 -20.69 30.66
N LEU A 537 22.46 -19.61 30.23
CA LEU A 537 23.90 -19.45 30.23
C LEU A 537 24.49 -19.12 31.61
N ARG A 538 23.81 -18.31 32.44
CA ARG A 538 24.28 -17.95 33.79
C ARG A 538 24.22 -19.13 34.75
N TYR A 539 23.16 -19.94 34.66
CA TYR A 539 22.93 -21.06 35.57
C TYR A 539 23.38 -22.42 34.99
N GLY A 540 23.90 -22.45 33.76
CA GLY A 540 24.37 -23.69 33.12
C GLY A 540 23.25 -24.72 32.92
N MET A 541 22.04 -24.26 32.62
CA MET A 541 20.85 -25.10 32.42
C MET A 541 20.80 -25.75 31.03
N GLY A 542 21.70 -25.36 30.13
CA GLY A 542 21.77 -25.88 28.78
C GLY A 542 21.87 -27.41 28.73
N THR A 543 21.11 -28.02 27.84
CA THR A 543 21.12 -29.47 27.61
C THR A 543 21.47 -29.81 26.16
N GLU A 544 21.60 -31.10 25.84
CA GLU A 544 21.81 -31.58 24.48
C GLU A 544 20.62 -31.33 23.53
N ALA A 545 19.47 -30.89 24.07
CA ALA A 545 18.32 -30.47 23.28
C ALA A 545 18.60 -29.19 22.49
N VAL A 546 19.40 -28.27 23.07
CA VAL A 546 19.74 -26.97 22.48
C VAL A 546 20.57 -27.17 21.22
N LYS A 547 20.03 -26.68 20.11
CA LYS A 547 20.56 -26.85 18.76
C LYS A 547 21.01 -25.54 18.14
N GLY A 548 20.34 -24.44 18.46
CA GLY A 548 20.75 -23.10 18.07
C GLY A 548 20.52 -22.09 19.19
N LEU A 549 21.42 -21.11 19.29
CA LEU A 549 21.39 -20.08 20.31
C LEU A 549 21.79 -18.72 19.73
N ILE A 550 20.95 -17.71 19.94
CA ILE A 550 21.24 -16.31 19.64
C ILE A 550 21.19 -15.50 20.92
N LEU A 551 22.26 -14.77 21.19
CA LEU A 551 22.33 -13.76 22.24
C LEU A 551 22.87 -12.46 21.67
N ASN A 552 22.03 -11.43 21.69
CA ASN A 552 22.41 -10.06 21.37
C ASN A 552 22.29 -9.25 22.66
N ALA A 553 23.42 -8.94 23.30
CA ALA A 553 23.45 -8.13 24.50
C ALA A 553 24.80 -7.44 24.65
N THR A 554 24.80 -6.22 25.16
CA THR A 554 26.02 -5.47 25.46
C THR A 554 26.42 -5.68 26.92
N GLU A 555 27.72 -5.74 27.20
CA GLU A 555 28.29 -5.77 28.56
C GLU A 555 27.96 -7.01 29.41
N VAL A 556 27.54 -8.11 28.79
CA VAL A 556 27.29 -9.36 29.49
C VAL A 556 28.53 -10.25 29.51
N GLN A 557 28.93 -10.68 30.71
CA GLN A 557 29.94 -11.71 30.91
C GLN A 557 29.30 -13.07 31.21
N VAL A 558 29.73 -14.10 30.48
CA VAL A 558 29.25 -15.48 30.63
C VAL A 558 30.45 -16.43 30.70
N ASN A 559 30.35 -17.48 31.51
CA ASN A 559 31.38 -18.52 31.52
C ASN A 559 31.14 -19.51 30.37
N ALA A 560 32.15 -19.78 29.53
CA ALA A 560 31.98 -20.68 28.39
C ALA A 560 31.71 -22.15 28.81
N LYS A 561 31.97 -22.51 30.07
CA LYS A 561 31.54 -23.79 30.64
C LYS A 561 30.02 -24.02 30.56
N ALA A 562 29.21 -22.96 30.44
CA ALA A 562 27.77 -23.09 30.21
C ALA A 562 27.41 -23.89 28.94
N PHE A 563 28.31 -23.95 27.95
CA PHE A 563 28.12 -24.70 26.71
C PHE A 563 28.49 -26.19 26.82
N GLU A 564 29.10 -26.63 27.92
CA GLU A 564 29.65 -27.98 28.10
C GLU A 564 28.64 -29.11 27.86
N LYS A 565 27.37 -28.88 28.22
CA LYS A 565 26.27 -29.85 28.04
C LYS A 565 25.55 -29.72 26.70
N MET A 566 25.78 -28.65 25.94
CA MET A 566 25.09 -28.36 24.66
C MET A 566 25.79 -29.01 23.46
N ASN A 567 26.03 -30.32 23.53
CA ASN A 567 26.86 -31.04 22.55
C ASN A 567 26.26 -31.13 21.13
N ASN A 568 24.98 -30.80 20.94
CA ASN A 568 24.29 -30.76 19.65
C ASN A 568 24.12 -29.36 19.08
N LEU A 569 24.76 -28.35 19.67
CA LEU A 569 24.72 -26.97 19.17
C LEU A 569 25.39 -26.89 17.79
N TRP A 570 24.64 -26.41 16.80
CA TRP A 570 25.11 -26.21 15.41
C TRP A 570 25.01 -24.76 14.93
N LEU A 571 24.22 -23.90 15.60
CA LEU A 571 24.16 -22.45 15.34
C LEU A 571 24.47 -21.69 16.63
N LEU A 572 25.44 -20.78 16.58
CA LEU A 572 25.79 -19.92 17.71
C LEU A 572 25.99 -18.48 17.22
N HIS A 573 25.18 -17.56 17.73
CA HIS A 573 25.27 -16.13 17.44
C HIS A 573 25.42 -15.35 18.75
N LEU A 574 26.55 -14.65 18.89
CA LEU A 574 26.94 -13.91 20.09
C LEU A 574 27.38 -12.49 19.71
N ASP A 575 26.48 -11.51 19.80
CA ASP A 575 26.82 -10.13 19.48
C ASP A 575 27.23 -9.39 20.75
N TYR A 576 28.50 -8.94 20.80
CA TYR A 576 29.13 -8.17 21.88
C TYR A 576 29.22 -8.86 23.25
N ILE A 577 29.21 -10.20 23.26
CA ILE A 577 29.31 -11.02 24.47
C ILE A 577 30.76 -11.34 24.83
N HIS A 578 31.09 -11.22 26.12
CA HIS A 578 32.41 -11.54 26.66
C HIS A 578 32.39 -12.89 27.39
N LEU A 579 32.98 -13.92 26.78
CA LEU A 579 33.21 -15.20 27.46
C LEU A 579 34.51 -15.15 28.26
N THR A 580 34.44 -15.42 29.57
CA THR A 580 35.58 -15.21 30.50
C THR A 580 36.66 -16.29 30.42
N THR A 581 36.28 -17.58 30.41
CA THR A 581 37.18 -18.75 30.37
C THR A 581 36.46 -19.99 29.81
N GLY A 582 37.18 -21.01 29.34
CA GLY A 582 36.62 -22.32 28.98
C GLY A 582 36.19 -22.49 27.51
N TYR A 583 36.88 -21.82 26.60
CA TYR A 583 36.56 -21.79 25.16
C TYR A 583 36.53 -23.19 24.49
N GLU A 584 37.21 -24.18 25.08
CA GLU A 584 37.20 -25.59 24.68
C GLU A 584 35.83 -26.28 24.80
N HIS A 585 34.91 -25.70 25.58
CA HIS A 585 33.54 -26.22 25.76
C HIS A 585 32.59 -25.85 24.63
N ILE A 586 33.00 -25.00 23.68
CA ILE A 586 32.18 -24.68 22.50
C ILE A 586 32.11 -25.90 21.56
N SER A 587 30.89 -26.24 21.14
CA SER A 587 30.61 -27.39 20.28
C SER A 587 31.48 -27.43 19.01
N ARG A 588 32.07 -28.59 18.72
CA ARG A 588 32.80 -28.85 17.45
C ARG A 588 31.88 -29.15 16.27
N ARG A 589 30.56 -29.20 16.48
CA ARG A 589 29.54 -29.52 15.47
C ARG A 589 28.91 -28.28 14.83
N LEU A 590 29.43 -27.09 15.14
CA LEU A 590 28.93 -25.82 14.60
C LEU A 590 28.98 -25.79 13.06
N LEU A 591 27.86 -25.36 12.48
CA LEU A 591 27.72 -25.00 11.07
C LEU A 591 27.82 -23.49 10.88
N TRP A 592 27.34 -22.72 11.86
CA TRP A 592 27.43 -21.27 11.84
C TRP A 592 27.89 -20.75 13.21
N LEU A 593 28.95 -19.95 13.19
CA LEU A 593 29.40 -19.16 14.33
C LEU A 593 29.42 -17.69 13.93
N SER A 594 28.58 -16.88 14.56
CA SER A 594 28.66 -15.42 14.51
C SER A 594 29.04 -14.92 15.88
N TRP A 595 30.11 -14.16 15.97
CA TRP A 595 30.57 -13.57 17.21
C TRP A 595 31.10 -12.16 16.96
N LYS A 596 30.18 -11.21 16.87
CA LYS A 596 30.55 -9.82 16.65
C LYS A 596 31.13 -9.21 17.91
N GLY A 597 32.15 -8.38 17.75
CA GLY A 597 32.83 -7.78 18.89
C GLY A 597 33.66 -8.78 19.70
N PHE A 598 34.24 -9.80 19.04
CA PHE A 598 35.09 -10.78 19.71
C PHE A 598 36.24 -10.08 20.46
N PRO A 599 36.43 -10.38 21.76
CA PRO A 599 37.21 -9.51 22.64
C PRO A 599 38.73 -9.72 22.59
N LEU A 600 39.20 -10.87 22.08
CA LEU A 600 40.62 -11.22 22.11
C LEU A 600 41.37 -10.73 20.87
N ASP A 601 42.67 -10.49 21.05
CA ASP A 601 43.59 -10.07 19.97
C ASP A 601 43.84 -11.18 18.92
N CYS A 602 43.63 -12.44 19.30
CA CYS A 602 43.74 -13.60 18.43
C CYS A 602 42.77 -14.67 18.93
N THR A 603 42.28 -15.52 18.02
CA THR A 603 41.44 -16.64 18.44
C THR A 603 42.25 -17.66 19.28
N PRO A 604 41.75 -18.08 20.45
CA PRO A 604 42.50 -18.91 21.41
C PRO A 604 42.44 -20.41 21.08
N TRP A 605 41.61 -20.81 20.11
CA TRP A 605 41.38 -22.19 19.72
C TRP A 605 42.10 -22.52 18.40
N ASN A 606 42.85 -23.62 18.38
CA ASN A 606 43.20 -24.29 17.13
C ASN A 606 41.94 -25.07 16.69
N PHE A 607 41.04 -24.45 15.91
CA PHE A 607 39.75 -25.10 15.61
C PHE A 607 39.95 -26.46 14.91
N SER A 608 39.19 -27.44 15.38
CA SER A 608 38.64 -28.52 14.53
C SER A 608 37.12 -28.33 14.49
N MET A 609 36.67 -27.41 13.64
CA MET A 609 35.26 -27.26 13.26
C MET A 609 35.11 -27.58 11.78
N GLU A 610 35.40 -28.84 11.44
CA GLU A 610 35.36 -29.36 10.06
C GLU A 610 33.99 -29.21 9.38
N LYS A 611 32.94 -28.95 10.17
CA LYS A 611 31.57 -28.75 9.69
C LYS A 611 31.20 -27.27 9.46
N LEU A 612 32.03 -26.33 9.87
CA LEU A 612 31.71 -24.90 9.82
C LEU A 612 31.52 -24.45 8.37
N VAL A 613 30.38 -23.81 8.10
CA VAL A 613 30.00 -23.25 6.80
C VAL A 613 30.13 -21.72 6.81
N ALA A 614 29.80 -21.07 7.93
CA ALA A 614 29.90 -19.62 8.07
C ALA A 614 30.58 -19.22 9.38
N LEU A 615 31.52 -18.27 9.28
CA LEU A 615 32.20 -17.64 10.41
C LEU A 615 32.11 -16.12 10.28
N ASP A 616 31.44 -15.47 11.22
CA ASP A 616 31.38 -14.02 11.35
C ASP A 616 32.10 -13.59 12.63
N LEU A 617 33.17 -12.82 12.49
CA LEU A 617 33.93 -12.20 13.58
C LEU A 617 34.00 -10.68 13.36
N SER A 618 32.97 -10.08 12.76
CA SER A 618 32.95 -8.64 12.48
C SER A 618 33.02 -7.79 13.76
N TYR A 619 33.49 -6.55 13.66
CA TYR A 619 33.65 -5.59 14.78
C TYR A 619 34.61 -6.05 15.89
N SER A 620 35.45 -7.06 15.62
CA SER A 620 36.29 -7.67 16.64
C SER A 620 37.61 -6.92 16.88
N ARG A 621 38.23 -7.18 18.04
CA ARG A 621 39.53 -6.61 18.43
C ARG A 621 40.74 -7.39 17.89
N LEU A 622 40.49 -8.28 16.93
CA LEU A 622 41.50 -9.17 16.37
C LEU A 622 42.65 -8.38 15.73
N LYS A 623 43.88 -8.69 16.14
CA LYS A 623 45.12 -8.31 15.44
C LYS A 623 45.54 -9.38 14.44
N LYS A 624 45.25 -10.64 14.77
CA LYS A 624 45.46 -11.82 13.93
C LYS A 624 44.24 -12.73 14.08
N VAL A 625 43.78 -13.36 12.99
CA VAL A 625 42.60 -14.22 13.08
C VAL A 625 42.92 -15.51 13.85
N TRP A 626 43.93 -16.27 13.43
CA TRP A 626 44.37 -17.50 14.10
C TRP A 626 45.87 -17.77 13.93
N ASN A 627 46.42 -18.67 14.76
CA ASN A 627 47.83 -19.09 14.70
C ASN A 627 48.00 -20.39 13.88
N GLY A 628 48.89 -20.37 12.89
CA GLY A 628 49.21 -21.53 12.06
C GLY A 628 48.19 -21.79 10.96
N ASN A 629 48.31 -22.95 10.31
CA ASN A 629 47.45 -23.35 9.20
C ASN A 629 46.19 -24.01 9.75
N MET A 630 45.03 -23.59 9.24
CA MET A 630 43.73 -24.13 9.62
C MET A 630 43.05 -24.81 8.44
N ILE A 631 42.45 -25.98 8.68
CA ILE A 631 41.74 -26.75 7.66
C ILE A 631 40.24 -26.62 7.91
N LEU A 632 39.60 -25.69 7.20
CA LEU A 632 38.15 -25.48 7.24
C LEU A 632 37.57 -25.69 5.83
N GLY A 633 37.71 -26.91 5.30
CA GLY A 633 37.37 -27.24 3.92
C GLY A 633 35.87 -27.09 3.55
N LYS A 634 34.98 -26.87 4.53
CA LYS A 634 33.54 -26.62 4.32
C LYS A 634 33.15 -25.14 4.49
N LEU A 635 34.06 -24.28 4.93
CA LEU A 635 33.78 -22.87 5.16
C LEU A 635 33.51 -22.19 3.81
N LYS A 636 32.34 -21.57 3.69
CA LYS A 636 31.89 -20.82 2.51
C LYS A 636 31.89 -19.32 2.77
N PHE A 637 31.61 -18.89 4.00
CA PHE A 637 31.50 -17.48 4.38
C PHE A 637 32.49 -17.14 5.49
N LEU A 638 33.32 -16.12 5.27
CA LEU A 638 34.22 -15.56 6.28
C LEU A 638 34.04 -14.05 6.35
N TYR A 639 33.46 -13.56 7.44
CA TYR A 639 33.21 -12.15 7.67
C TYR A 639 34.12 -11.62 8.78
N LEU A 640 34.91 -10.61 8.45
CA LEU A 640 35.91 -9.96 9.28
C LEU A 640 35.75 -8.43 9.22
N SER A 641 34.61 -7.93 8.75
CA SER A 641 34.36 -6.50 8.58
C SER A 641 34.50 -5.74 9.91
N HIS A 642 34.96 -4.49 9.88
CA HIS A 642 35.21 -3.64 11.04
C HIS A 642 36.21 -4.21 12.08
N CYS A 643 37.04 -5.20 11.71
CA CYS A 643 38.19 -5.61 12.53
C CYS A 643 39.32 -4.58 12.42
N HIS A 644 39.15 -3.42 13.08
CA HIS A 644 40.02 -2.26 12.89
C HIS A 644 41.49 -2.46 13.29
N TYR A 645 41.80 -3.49 14.09
CA TYR A 645 43.15 -3.82 14.54
C TYR A 645 43.83 -4.91 13.72
N LEU A 646 43.11 -5.54 12.78
CA LEU A 646 43.63 -6.65 11.98
C LEU A 646 44.74 -6.13 11.06
N THR A 647 45.96 -6.64 11.21
CA THR A 647 47.11 -6.16 10.43
C THR A 647 47.38 -6.96 9.16
N ARG A 648 47.02 -8.25 9.16
CA ARG A 648 47.23 -9.21 8.07
C ARG A 648 46.07 -10.20 8.00
N THR A 649 45.76 -10.70 6.81
CA THR A 649 44.77 -11.77 6.63
C THR A 649 45.29 -13.12 7.14
N PRO A 650 44.41 -14.12 7.40
CA PRO A 650 44.85 -15.48 7.71
C PRO A 650 45.46 -16.20 6.49
N ASP A 651 46.11 -17.35 6.74
CA ASP A 651 46.42 -18.33 5.69
C ASP A 651 45.12 -18.96 5.17
N PHE A 652 44.93 -18.88 3.85
CA PHE A 652 43.76 -19.35 3.11
C PHE A 652 43.93 -20.78 2.55
N SER A 653 45.11 -21.41 2.71
CA SER A 653 45.45 -22.70 2.09
C SER A 653 44.47 -23.83 2.43
N GLY A 654 43.87 -23.81 3.63
CA GLY A 654 42.87 -24.78 4.07
C GLY A 654 41.40 -24.37 3.89
N LEU A 655 41.11 -23.26 3.19
CA LEU A 655 39.75 -22.71 2.97
C LEU A 655 39.25 -22.94 1.54
N SER A 656 39.42 -24.15 1.00
CA SER A 656 39.17 -24.46 -0.43
C SER A 656 37.73 -24.32 -0.92
N SER A 657 36.75 -24.21 0.00
CA SER A 657 35.34 -24.00 -0.33
C SER A 657 34.84 -22.58 -0.11
N LEU A 658 35.74 -21.62 0.20
CA LEU A 658 35.32 -20.25 0.48
C LEU A 658 34.71 -19.60 -0.77
N GLU A 659 33.54 -19.01 -0.59
CA GLU A 659 32.73 -18.37 -1.63
C GLU A 659 32.60 -16.86 -1.37
N GLU A 660 32.63 -16.42 -0.12
CA GLU A 660 32.56 -15.00 0.24
C GLU A 660 33.53 -14.65 1.37
N LEU A 661 34.31 -13.58 1.14
CA LEU A 661 35.25 -13.01 2.09
C LEU A 661 35.00 -11.51 2.22
N LEU A 662 34.60 -11.06 3.42
CA LEU A 662 34.38 -9.64 3.71
C LEU A 662 35.36 -9.14 4.76
N LEU A 663 36.13 -8.12 4.40
CA LEU A 663 37.16 -7.44 5.19
C LEU A 663 36.90 -5.91 5.22
N ASN A 664 35.66 -5.48 4.98
CA ASN A 664 35.31 -4.06 4.90
C ASN A 664 35.67 -3.32 6.21
N ASP A 665 36.13 -2.08 6.12
CA ASP A 665 36.57 -1.24 7.23
C ASP A 665 37.68 -1.85 8.13
N CYS A 666 38.50 -2.77 7.61
CA CYS A 666 39.71 -3.24 8.30
C CYS A 666 40.85 -2.21 8.20
N LYS A 667 40.71 -1.10 8.92
CA LYS A 667 41.59 0.10 8.81
C LYS A 667 43.07 -0.15 9.06
N SER A 668 43.45 -1.17 9.84
CA SER A 668 44.86 -1.50 10.10
C SER A 668 45.46 -2.55 9.17
N LEU A 669 44.68 -3.09 8.23
CA LEU A 669 45.13 -4.13 7.31
C LEU A 669 46.20 -3.57 6.39
N VAL A 670 47.39 -4.18 6.36
CA VAL A 670 48.54 -3.70 5.58
C VAL A 670 48.77 -4.52 4.31
N GLU A 671 48.59 -5.84 4.41
CA GLU A 671 48.82 -6.80 3.32
C GLU A 671 47.82 -7.96 3.39
N VAL A 672 47.55 -8.54 2.23
CA VAL A 672 46.77 -9.77 2.05
C VAL A 672 47.74 -10.91 1.75
N ASP A 673 47.51 -12.06 2.39
CA ASP A 673 48.36 -13.25 2.29
C ASP A 673 48.33 -13.86 0.87
N GLU A 674 49.48 -14.31 0.36
CA GLU A 674 49.66 -14.88 -0.98
C GLU A 674 48.87 -16.19 -1.21
N SER A 675 48.46 -16.87 -0.13
CA SER A 675 47.61 -18.05 -0.17
C SER A 675 46.20 -17.77 -0.70
N ILE A 676 45.79 -16.50 -0.91
CA ILE A 676 44.48 -16.15 -1.50
C ILE A 676 44.24 -16.85 -2.84
N ARG A 677 45.32 -17.18 -3.57
CA ARG A 677 45.31 -17.99 -4.81
C ARG A 677 44.62 -19.35 -4.67
N CYS A 678 44.53 -19.89 -3.46
CA CYS A 678 43.91 -21.19 -3.16
C CYS A 678 42.38 -21.12 -3.20
N LEU A 679 41.79 -19.91 -3.15
CA LEU A 679 40.35 -19.69 -3.06
C LEU A 679 39.63 -19.78 -4.42
N ASN A 680 39.71 -20.95 -5.06
CA ASN A 680 39.19 -21.15 -6.42
C ASN A 680 37.66 -21.01 -6.57
N LYS A 681 36.91 -21.02 -5.47
CA LYS A 681 35.44 -20.85 -5.43
C LYS A 681 34.99 -19.47 -4.98
N LEU A 682 35.92 -18.55 -4.69
CA LEU A 682 35.58 -17.22 -4.18
C LEU A 682 34.78 -16.45 -5.24
N LEU A 683 33.56 -16.03 -4.86
CA LEU A 683 32.62 -15.27 -5.68
C LEU A 683 32.66 -13.78 -5.30
N ILE A 684 32.79 -13.47 -4.01
CA ILE A 684 32.72 -12.11 -3.47
C ILE A 684 33.94 -11.85 -2.59
N LEU A 685 34.63 -10.75 -2.88
CA LEU A 685 35.72 -10.21 -2.07
C LEU A 685 35.49 -8.73 -1.77
N GLY A 686 35.15 -8.40 -0.52
CA GLY A 686 34.99 -7.03 -0.07
C GLY A 686 36.15 -6.58 0.80
N MET A 687 36.81 -5.49 0.44
CA MET A 687 37.89 -4.85 1.23
C MET A 687 37.70 -3.33 1.28
N LYS A 688 36.44 -2.86 1.30
CA LYS A 688 36.11 -1.43 1.35
C LYS A 688 36.77 -0.76 2.56
N ASN A 689 37.22 0.49 2.44
CA ASN A 689 37.80 1.32 3.49
C ASN A 689 38.99 0.69 4.24
N CYS A 690 39.74 -0.21 3.61
CA CYS A 690 41.01 -0.72 4.15
C CYS A 690 42.14 0.31 3.95
N THR A 691 42.05 1.42 4.69
CA THR A 691 42.86 2.63 4.46
C THR A 691 44.38 2.45 4.59
N LYS A 692 44.89 1.47 5.36
CA LYS A 692 46.34 1.19 5.46
C LYS A 692 46.85 0.11 4.50
N LEU A 693 45.98 -0.43 3.64
CA LEU A 693 46.35 -1.50 2.72
C LEU A 693 47.34 -0.96 1.68
N ARG A 694 48.55 -1.51 1.64
CA ARG A 694 49.64 -1.00 0.78
C ARG A 694 49.85 -1.82 -0.48
N LYS A 695 49.61 -3.13 -0.41
CA LYS A 695 49.88 -4.08 -1.49
C LYS A 695 48.81 -5.16 -1.54
N LEU A 696 48.40 -5.51 -2.76
CA LEU A 696 47.63 -6.71 -3.07
C LEU A 696 48.56 -7.74 -3.73
N PRO A 697 48.43 -9.03 -3.38
CA PRO A 697 49.17 -10.09 -4.07
C PRO A 697 48.71 -10.18 -5.53
N SER A 698 49.63 -10.38 -6.49
CA SER A 698 49.29 -10.50 -7.91
C SER A 698 48.34 -11.66 -8.20
N SER A 699 48.35 -12.66 -7.32
CA SER A 699 47.49 -13.84 -7.38
C SER A 699 45.99 -13.54 -7.20
N ILE A 700 45.61 -12.37 -6.65
CA ILE A 700 44.20 -11.95 -6.53
C ILE A 700 43.52 -11.88 -7.90
N TRP A 701 44.27 -11.53 -8.95
CA TRP A 701 43.77 -11.43 -10.32
C TRP A 701 43.61 -12.79 -11.00
N MET A 702 44.12 -13.86 -10.39
CA MET A 702 44.03 -15.23 -10.91
C MET A 702 42.79 -15.98 -10.43
N LEU A 703 41.92 -15.33 -9.63
CA LEU A 703 40.71 -15.92 -9.06
C LEU A 703 39.63 -16.13 -10.13
N LYS A 704 39.53 -17.36 -10.65
CA LYS A 704 38.67 -17.73 -11.79
C LYS A 704 37.16 -17.62 -11.53
N SER A 705 36.74 -17.66 -10.27
CA SER A 705 35.33 -17.65 -9.89
C SER A 705 34.83 -16.28 -9.40
N LEU A 706 35.73 -15.30 -9.26
CA LEU A 706 35.40 -14.02 -8.64
C LEU A 706 34.39 -13.25 -9.50
N GLU A 707 33.27 -12.89 -8.90
CA GLU A 707 32.19 -12.14 -9.53
C GLU A 707 32.14 -10.69 -9.02
N HIS A 708 32.46 -10.45 -7.74
CA HIS A 708 32.34 -9.14 -7.12
C HIS A 708 33.63 -8.80 -6.36
N LEU A 709 34.22 -7.65 -6.68
CA LEU A 709 35.40 -7.12 -6.00
C LEU A 709 35.17 -5.65 -5.61
N ASP A 710 35.23 -5.35 -4.31
CA ASP A 710 35.12 -3.99 -3.79
C ASP A 710 36.41 -3.58 -3.06
N LEU A 711 37.09 -2.59 -3.62
CA LEU A 711 38.34 -1.98 -3.13
C LEU A 711 38.17 -0.50 -2.79
N SER A 712 36.93 -0.01 -2.73
CA SER A 712 36.60 1.38 -2.47
C SER A 712 37.23 1.88 -1.16
N GLY A 713 37.78 3.09 -1.11
CA GLY A 713 38.31 3.73 0.10
C GLY A 713 39.67 3.19 0.57
N CYS A 714 40.36 2.38 -0.23
CA CYS A 714 41.69 1.83 0.10
C CYS A 714 42.85 2.82 -0.14
N SER A 715 42.75 4.05 0.34
CA SER A 715 43.57 5.22 -0.06
C SER A 715 45.12 5.06 -0.10
N ASN A 716 45.72 4.10 0.60
CA ASN A 716 47.17 3.85 0.56
C ASN A 716 47.63 2.76 -0.43
N LEU A 717 46.73 2.20 -1.24
CA LEU A 717 47.11 1.19 -2.21
C LEU A 717 47.84 1.83 -3.40
N GLY A 718 49.18 1.82 -3.34
CA GLY A 718 50.01 2.62 -4.26
C GLY A 718 50.22 2.04 -5.66
N ASN A 719 50.19 0.73 -5.85
CA ASN A 719 50.45 0.10 -7.14
C ASN A 719 49.58 -1.17 -7.31
N LEU A 720 48.47 -1.04 -8.05
CA LEU A 720 47.80 -2.19 -8.62
C LEU A 720 48.72 -2.70 -9.75
N ALA A 721 49.45 -3.79 -9.48
CA ALA A 721 50.13 -4.50 -10.56
C ALA A 721 49.13 -4.76 -11.69
N VAL A 722 49.58 -4.62 -12.94
CA VAL A 722 48.80 -4.85 -14.17
C VAL A 722 47.86 -6.03 -13.94
N PHE A 723 46.58 -5.90 -14.30
CA PHE A 723 45.62 -7.00 -14.22
C PHE A 723 46.15 -8.16 -15.07
N GLU A 724 46.94 -9.08 -14.54
CA GLU A 724 47.66 -10.12 -15.31
C GLU A 724 46.98 -11.49 -15.21
N GLY A 725 45.69 -11.52 -14.85
CA GLY A 725 44.96 -12.74 -14.62
C GLY A 725 43.56 -12.81 -15.27
N PRO A 726 43.05 -14.03 -15.49
CA PRO A 726 41.78 -14.26 -16.15
C PRO A 726 40.56 -13.99 -15.25
N LEU A 727 40.04 -12.76 -15.25
CA LEU A 727 38.83 -12.36 -14.51
C LEU A 727 37.54 -12.63 -15.29
N TYR A 728 37.42 -13.82 -15.91
CA TYR A 728 36.35 -14.12 -16.87
C TYR A 728 34.92 -14.06 -16.31
N LYS A 729 34.74 -14.14 -14.99
CA LYS A 729 33.42 -14.10 -14.33
C LYS A 729 33.12 -12.80 -13.59
N LEU A 730 34.04 -11.84 -13.60
CA LEU A 730 33.88 -10.59 -12.85
C LEU A 730 32.69 -9.80 -13.40
N ARG A 731 31.74 -9.47 -12.52
CA ARG A 731 30.50 -8.74 -12.82
C ARG A 731 30.53 -7.33 -12.24
N CYS A 732 31.07 -7.17 -11.04
CA CYS A 732 31.12 -5.90 -10.32
C CYS A 732 32.54 -5.60 -9.86
N LEU A 733 33.03 -4.40 -10.18
CA LEU A 733 34.33 -3.90 -9.73
C LEU A 733 34.21 -2.46 -9.23
N PHE A 734 34.52 -2.25 -7.95
CA PHE A 734 34.39 -0.95 -7.29
C PHE A 734 35.71 -0.44 -6.72
N PHE A 735 36.03 0.81 -7.03
CA PHE A 735 37.27 1.49 -6.69
C PHE A 735 37.02 2.89 -6.09
N SER A 736 35.85 3.16 -5.52
CA SER A 736 35.48 4.52 -5.10
C SER A 736 36.48 5.17 -4.11
N SER A 737 36.62 6.50 -4.12
CA SER A 737 37.24 7.26 -3.00
C SER A 737 38.72 6.97 -2.71
N TRP A 738 39.52 6.77 -3.76
CA TRP A 738 40.98 6.69 -3.68
C TRP A 738 41.64 7.21 -4.96
N THR A 739 42.87 7.73 -4.91
CA THR A 739 43.55 8.19 -6.13
C THR A 739 44.02 6.99 -6.95
N LEU A 740 43.33 6.71 -8.06
CA LEU A 740 43.79 5.69 -9.01
C LEU A 740 45.04 6.20 -9.75
N PRO A 741 46.18 5.49 -9.67
CA PRO A 741 47.36 5.90 -10.43
C PRO A 741 47.10 5.79 -11.94
N PRO A 742 47.65 6.67 -12.80
CA PRO A 742 47.40 6.66 -14.25
C PRO A 742 47.60 5.28 -14.90
N LYS A 743 48.62 4.53 -14.47
CA LYS A 743 48.87 3.16 -14.95
C LYS A 743 47.72 2.18 -14.65
N ALA A 744 46.99 2.37 -13.55
CA ALA A 744 45.82 1.56 -13.22
C ALA A 744 44.62 1.96 -14.09
N VAL A 745 44.44 3.26 -14.34
CA VAL A 745 43.42 3.81 -15.27
C VAL A 745 43.65 3.26 -16.68
N ASP A 746 44.89 3.33 -17.16
CA ASP A 746 45.33 2.74 -18.41
C ASP A 746 45.05 1.24 -18.44
N SER A 747 45.31 0.51 -17.35
CA SER A 747 45.10 -0.94 -17.28
C SER A 747 43.62 -1.36 -17.31
N ILE A 748 42.68 -0.50 -16.89
CA ILE A 748 41.23 -0.74 -16.99
C ILE A 748 40.79 -0.79 -18.46
N GLY A 749 41.42 0.01 -19.34
CA GLY A 749 41.15 0.01 -20.78
C GLY A 749 42.09 -0.89 -21.60
N LEU A 750 43.40 -0.82 -21.34
CA LEU A 750 44.45 -1.34 -22.23
C LEU A 750 44.90 -2.78 -21.90
N SER A 751 44.54 -3.34 -20.74
CA SER A 751 44.99 -4.69 -20.41
C SER A 751 44.23 -5.74 -21.23
N ARG A 752 44.97 -6.60 -21.96
CA ARG A 752 44.43 -7.74 -22.72
C ARG A 752 43.51 -8.64 -21.86
N THR A 753 43.75 -8.72 -20.56
CA THR A 753 42.94 -9.51 -19.60
C THR A 753 41.61 -8.84 -19.26
N PHE A 754 41.56 -7.51 -19.18
CA PHE A 754 40.34 -6.76 -18.88
C PHE A 754 39.40 -6.75 -20.10
N VAL A 755 39.99 -6.63 -21.29
CA VAL A 755 39.29 -6.83 -22.57
C VAL A 755 38.76 -8.27 -22.71
N GLN A 756 39.41 -9.29 -22.13
CA GLN A 756 38.86 -10.65 -22.07
C GLN A 756 37.77 -10.83 -20.99
N ALA A 757 37.82 -10.06 -19.90
CA ALA A 757 36.78 -10.01 -18.86
C ALA A 757 35.53 -9.21 -19.28
N SER A 758 35.61 -8.44 -20.38
CA SER A 758 34.54 -7.59 -20.93
C SER A 758 33.21 -8.30 -21.24
N SER A 759 33.22 -9.62 -21.38
CA SER A 759 32.01 -10.42 -21.65
C SER A 759 31.10 -10.58 -20.43
N CYS A 760 31.60 -10.31 -19.22
CA CYS A 760 30.84 -10.54 -17.98
C CYS A 760 30.70 -9.30 -17.09
N LEU A 761 31.56 -8.29 -17.23
CA LEU A 761 31.52 -7.10 -16.38
C LEU A 761 30.26 -6.27 -16.66
N LYS A 762 29.43 -6.10 -15.63
CA LYS A 762 28.15 -5.37 -15.68
C LYS A 762 28.22 -4.04 -14.96
N GLU A 763 29.02 -3.92 -13.91
CA GLU A 763 29.09 -2.72 -13.08
C GLU A 763 30.54 -2.33 -12.81
N LEU A 764 30.84 -1.07 -13.09
CA LEU A 764 32.15 -0.46 -12.83
C LEU A 764 31.92 0.86 -12.11
N ASN A 765 32.43 0.95 -10.87
CA ASN A 765 32.41 2.19 -10.09
C ASN A 765 33.84 2.72 -9.93
N LEU A 766 34.07 3.93 -10.45
CA LEU A 766 35.30 4.70 -10.36
C LEU A 766 35.01 6.11 -9.81
N ASP A 767 34.01 6.27 -8.95
CA ASP A 767 33.67 7.57 -8.37
C ASP A 767 34.77 8.09 -7.43
N SER A 768 34.93 9.40 -7.33
CA SER A 768 35.88 10.02 -6.40
C SER A 768 37.32 9.49 -6.55
N CYS A 769 37.73 9.16 -7.79
CA CYS A 769 39.01 8.55 -8.10
C CYS A 769 40.10 9.52 -8.56
N HIS A 770 39.76 10.83 -8.62
CA HIS A 770 40.60 11.90 -9.16
C HIS A 770 41.06 11.66 -10.61
N LEU A 771 40.23 11.00 -11.42
CA LEU A 771 40.52 10.72 -12.83
C LEU A 771 40.49 12.02 -13.64
N SER A 772 41.52 12.27 -14.44
CA SER A 772 41.54 13.39 -15.40
C SER A 772 41.20 12.98 -16.84
N TYR A 773 41.25 11.68 -17.15
CA TYR A 773 40.87 11.12 -18.45
C TYR A 773 40.37 9.67 -18.31
N LEU A 774 39.78 9.16 -19.39
CA LEU A 774 39.47 7.74 -19.57
C LEU A 774 40.08 7.25 -20.90
N PRO A 775 40.58 6.01 -20.97
CA PRO A 775 41.13 5.43 -22.20
C PRO A 775 40.00 5.11 -23.20
N GLU A 776 40.30 5.16 -24.51
CA GLU A 776 39.37 4.80 -25.59
C GLU A 776 38.85 3.35 -25.47
N GLU A 777 39.72 2.47 -24.98
CA GLU A 777 39.44 1.06 -24.80
C GLU A 777 38.39 0.77 -23.71
N ILE A 778 37.94 1.76 -22.93
CA ILE A 778 36.77 1.60 -22.05
C ILE A 778 35.55 1.08 -22.83
N GLY A 779 35.46 1.43 -24.12
CA GLY A 779 34.44 0.96 -25.06
C GLY A 779 34.44 -0.55 -25.31
N ASN A 780 35.50 -1.26 -24.93
CA ASN A 780 35.57 -2.72 -25.06
C ASN A 780 34.70 -3.45 -24.02
N LEU A 781 34.23 -2.79 -22.97
CA LEU A 781 33.38 -3.36 -21.92
C LEU A 781 31.93 -3.53 -22.37
N ILE A 782 31.70 -4.22 -23.49
CA ILE A 782 30.42 -4.27 -24.20
C ILE A 782 29.23 -4.80 -23.37
N SER A 783 29.49 -5.53 -22.27
CA SER A 783 28.45 -6.09 -21.38
C SER A 783 28.08 -5.15 -20.22
N LEU A 784 28.76 -3.99 -20.10
CA LEU A 784 28.60 -3.06 -19.01
C LEU A 784 27.20 -2.44 -19.02
N GLN A 785 26.55 -2.45 -17.85
CA GLN A 785 25.20 -1.94 -17.61
C GLN A 785 25.24 -0.68 -16.74
N THR A 786 26.20 -0.57 -15.83
CA THR A 786 26.36 0.59 -14.95
C THR A 786 27.80 1.07 -14.96
N LEU A 787 28.00 2.35 -15.26
CA LEU A 787 29.27 3.04 -15.16
C LEU A 787 29.12 4.28 -14.29
N ASP A 788 29.81 4.28 -13.14
CA ASP A 788 29.86 5.42 -12.23
C ASP A 788 31.23 6.09 -12.28
N LEU A 789 31.24 7.35 -12.69
CA LEU A 789 32.40 8.23 -12.85
C LEU A 789 32.22 9.54 -12.08
N ALA A 790 31.29 9.61 -11.13
CA ALA A 790 31.01 10.84 -10.40
C ALA A 790 32.24 11.35 -9.62
N LYS A 791 32.28 12.65 -9.33
CA LYS A 791 33.31 13.27 -8.47
C LYS A 791 34.75 13.06 -8.96
N ASN A 792 34.95 13.12 -10.27
CA ASN A 792 36.26 13.07 -10.90
C ASN A 792 36.63 14.43 -11.54
N ASN A 793 37.77 14.48 -12.19
CA ASN A 793 38.27 15.69 -12.88
C ASN A 793 38.21 15.51 -14.40
N LEU A 794 37.21 14.78 -14.92
CA LEU A 794 37.08 14.50 -16.35
C LEU A 794 36.62 15.76 -17.09
N SER A 795 37.41 16.22 -18.07
CA SER A 795 37.03 17.33 -18.96
C SER A 795 36.27 16.88 -20.21
N THR A 796 36.51 15.64 -20.65
CA THR A 796 35.90 15.03 -21.84
C THR A 796 35.76 13.53 -21.62
N LEU A 797 34.91 12.89 -22.44
CA LEU A 797 34.80 11.43 -22.51
C LEU A 797 35.41 10.93 -23.83
N PRO A 798 36.03 9.75 -23.85
CA PRO A 798 36.49 9.11 -25.08
C PRO A 798 35.32 8.71 -25.97
N ASP A 799 35.51 8.74 -27.29
CA ASP A 799 34.46 8.36 -28.26
C ASP A 799 34.06 6.89 -28.10
N GLY A 800 35.01 6.04 -27.70
CA GLY A 800 34.81 4.63 -27.38
C GLY A 800 33.71 4.35 -26.36
N ILE A 801 33.37 5.29 -25.48
CA ILE A 801 32.25 5.12 -24.53
C ILE A 801 30.92 4.82 -25.25
N CYS A 802 30.76 5.29 -26.49
CA CYS A 802 29.56 5.07 -27.31
C CYS A 802 29.43 3.62 -27.82
N ASN A 803 30.43 2.76 -27.59
CA ASN A 803 30.36 1.33 -27.91
C ASN A 803 29.68 0.49 -26.81
N LEU A 804 29.40 1.07 -25.64
CA LEU A 804 28.78 0.39 -24.48
C LEU A 804 27.26 0.24 -24.68
N THR A 805 26.83 -0.47 -25.71
CA THR A 805 25.40 -0.54 -26.12
C THR A 805 24.47 -1.20 -25.10
N CYS A 806 25.01 -1.97 -24.14
CA CYS A 806 24.26 -2.54 -23.02
C CYS A 806 24.12 -1.60 -21.81
N LEU A 807 24.74 -0.41 -21.85
CA LEU A 807 24.78 0.51 -20.73
C LEU A 807 23.39 1.05 -20.42
N LYS A 808 22.96 0.90 -19.17
CA LYS A 808 21.68 1.36 -18.62
C LYS A 808 21.83 2.59 -17.75
N ARG A 809 22.96 2.74 -17.06
CA ARG A 809 23.23 3.88 -16.16
C ARG A 809 24.61 4.43 -16.42
N LEU A 810 24.69 5.73 -16.68
CA LEU A 810 25.94 6.50 -16.77
C LEU A 810 25.87 7.67 -15.80
N CYS A 811 26.76 7.67 -14.80
CA CYS A 811 26.87 8.74 -13.82
C CYS A 811 28.17 9.51 -14.02
N LEU A 812 28.06 10.82 -14.24
CA LEU A 812 29.15 11.76 -14.49
C LEU A 812 29.03 13.01 -13.62
N GLU A 813 28.24 12.94 -12.54
CA GLU A 813 28.00 14.07 -11.66
C GLU A 813 29.31 14.61 -11.06
N GLU A 814 29.36 15.92 -10.77
CA GLU A 814 30.53 16.55 -10.14
C GLU A 814 31.84 16.29 -10.91
N ASN A 815 31.85 16.60 -12.22
CA ASN A 815 33.04 16.59 -13.06
C ASN A 815 33.23 17.98 -13.72
N ILE A 816 34.17 18.08 -14.67
CA ILE A 816 34.40 19.30 -15.46
C ILE A 816 34.10 19.06 -16.95
N VAL A 817 33.17 18.15 -17.26
CA VAL A 817 32.84 17.77 -18.64
C VAL A 817 32.23 18.96 -19.36
N SER A 818 32.84 19.37 -20.47
CA SER A 818 32.37 20.51 -21.27
C SER A 818 31.44 20.09 -22.42
N ASN A 819 31.62 18.88 -22.96
CA ASN A 819 30.83 18.32 -24.05
C ASN A 819 30.69 16.79 -23.91
N LEU A 820 29.58 16.25 -24.38
CA LEU A 820 29.39 14.81 -24.57
C LEU A 820 29.85 14.39 -25.98
N PRO A 821 30.27 13.13 -26.18
CA PRO A 821 30.57 12.59 -27.51
C PRO A 821 29.38 12.75 -28.47
N SER A 822 29.67 13.09 -29.74
CA SER A 822 28.63 13.35 -30.75
C SER A 822 27.75 12.14 -31.05
N GLU A 823 28.25 10.92 -30.82
CA GLU A 823 27.56 9.65 -31.03
C GLU A 823 26.95 9.04 -29.75
N ILE A 824 26.74 9.84 -28.69
CA ILE A 824 26.16 9.35 -27.42
C ILE A 824 24.82 8.62 -27.61
N GLY A 825 24.06 8.98 -28.66
CA GLY A 825 22.83 8.32 -29.07
C GLY A 825 22.94 6.83 -29.42
N ARG A 826 24.16 6.28 -29.56
CA ARG A 826 24.38 4.83 -29.75
C ARG A 826 24.08 4.00 -28.50
N LEU A 827 24.01 4.62 -27.33
CA LEU A 827 23.69 3.96 -26.05
C LEU A 827 22.19 3.69 -25.90
N THR A 828 21.59 2.94 -26.84
CA THR A 828 20.13 2.78 -26.94
C THR A 828 19.48 2.10 -25.74
N SER A 829 20.25 1.37 -24.93
CA SER A 829 19.79 0.75 -23.67
C SER A 829 19.80 1.68 -22.46
N LEU A 830 20.29 2.92 -22.60
CA LEU A 830 20.48 3.84 -21.46
C LEU A 830 19.14 4.25 -20.86
N GLU A 831 18.97 3.99 -19.57
CA GLU A 831 17.77 4.31 -18.79
C GLU A 831 17.99 5.54 -17.89
N SER A 832 19.22 5.78 -17.42
CA SER A 832 19.56 6.91 -16.55
C SER A 832 20.88 7.55 -16.96
N LEU A 833 20.86 8.87 -17.16
CA LEU A 833 22.03 9.70 -17.47
C LEU A 833 22.12 10.86 -16.47
N TYR A 834 23.18 10.85 -15.66
CA TYR A 834 23.41 11.87 -14.63
C TYR A 834 24.64 12.71 -14.97
N LEU A 835 24.42 14.00 -15.14
CA LEU A 835 25.38 14.99 -15.64
C LEU A 835 25.43 16.23 -14.76
N SER A 836 24.80 16.20 -13.59
CA SER A 836 24.67 17.36 -12.71
C SER A 836 26.04 17.87 -12.24
N ARG A 837 26.18 19.19 -12.04
CA ARG A 837 27.43 19.84 -11.61
C ARG A 837 28.59 19.57 -12.59
N ASN A 838 28.41 19.96 -13.85
CA ASN A 838 29.43 19.92 -14.89
C ASN A 838 29.57 21.29 -15.58
N SER A 839 30.33 21.37 -16.67
CA SER A 839 30.53 22.59 -17.47
C SER A 839 29.88 22.51 -18.85
N LEU A 840 28.81 21.71 -19.00
CA LEU A 840 28.14 21.51 -20.29
C LEU A 840 27.49 22.80 -20.78
N CYS A 841 27.82 23.20 -22.00
CA CYS A 841 27.21 24.36 -22.67
C CYS A 841 26.04 23.96 -23.60
N THR A 842 26.09 22.75 -24.16
CA THR A 842 25.07 22.19 -25.05
C THR A 842 24.99 20.67 -24.88
N LEU A 843 23.85 20.07 -25.24
CA LEU A 843 23.71 18.61 -25.41
C LEU A 843 23.68 18.27 -26.92
N PRO A 844 24.27 17.15 -27.36
CA PRO A 844 24.24 16.75 -28.77
C PRO A 844 22.83 16.32 -29.22
N ASP A 845 22.43 16.65 -30.44
CA ASP A 845 21.11 16.26 -31.01
C ASP A 845 20.85 14.76 -30.99
N THR A 846 21.92 13.96 -31.07
CA THR A 846 21.85 12.48 -31.03
C THR A 846 21.35 11.95 -29.69
N ILE A 847 21.30 12.76 -28.63
CA ILE A 847 20.69 12.37 -27.35
C ILE A 847 19.24 11.88 -27.55
N GLY A 848 18.54 12.42 -28.56
CA GLY A 848 17.19 11.99 -28.92
C GLY A 848 17.05 10.54 -29.39
N LYS A 849 18.16 9.84 -29.66
CA LYS A 849 18.17 8.41 -30.02
C LYS A 849 18.15 7.48 -28.82
N LEU A 850 18.28 7.99 -27.59
CA LEU A 850 18.26 7.20 -26.35
C LEU A 850 16.83 6.78 -25.98
N SER A 851 16.23 5.89 -26.78
CA SER A 851 14.81 5.53 -26.70
C SER A 851 14.36 4.94 -25.36
N CYS A 852 15.29 4.40 -24.56
CA CYS A 852 14.99 3.81 -23.25
C CYS A 852 15.17 4.78 -22.07
N LEU A 853 15.61 6.03 -22.32
CA LEU A 853 16.00 6.96 -21.27
C LEU A 853 14.78 7.37 -20.45
N LYS A 854 14.87 7.18 -19.14
CA LYS A 854 13.84 7.51 -18.12
C LYS A 854 14.26 8.72 -17.30
N ASP A 855 15.54 8.83 -16.98
CA ASP A 855 16.07 9.89 -16.12
C ASP A 855 17.19 10.64 -16.81
N LEU A 856 17.02 11.96 -16.95
CA LEU A 856 18.05 12.88 -17.43
C LEU A 856 18.23 14.01 -16.41
N LEU A 857 19.33 13.96 -15.67
CA LEU A 857 19.68 14.96 -14.65
C LEU A 857 20.86 15.78 -15.17
N VAL A 858 20.67 17.07 -15.40
CA VAL A 858 21.69 17.98 -15.97
C VAL A 858 21.71 19.30 -15.19
N GLU A 859 21.46 19.22 -13.88
CA GLU A 859 21.37 20.39 -13.01
C GLU A 859 22.75 21.04 -12.84
N LYS A 860 22.80 22.34 -12.52
CA LYS A 860 24.06 23.06 -12.23
C LYS A 860 25.08 22.93 -13.37
N ASN A 861 24.66 23.32 -14.58
CA ASN A 861 25.47 23.35 -15.80
C ASN A 861 25.36 24.73 -16.47
N ASN A 862 25.95 24.89 -17.65
CA ASN A 862 25.94 26.15 -18.41
C ASN A 862 25.05 26.07 -19.66
N LEU A 863 24.02 25.20 -19.68
CA LEU A 863 23.19 25.00 -20.87
C LEU A 863 22.39 26.26 -21.20
N SER A 864 22.53 26.79 -22.41
CA SER A 864 21.73 27.92 -22.90
C SER A 864 20.46 27.48 -23.64
N THR A 865 20.48 26.30 -24.24
CA THR A 865 19.38 25.72 -25.02
C THR A 865 19.37 24.19 -24.89
N LEU A 866 18.25 23.58 -25.23
CA LEU A 866 18.14 22.12 -25.38
C LEU A 866 18.06 21.77 -26.87
N PRO A 867 18.67 20.65 -27.31
CA PRO A 867 18.54 20.18 -28.68
C PRO A 867 17.11 19.73 -28.99
N ASP A 868 16.63 19.96 -30.22
CA ASP A 868 15.29 19.51 -30.66
C ASP A 868 15.11 17.99 -30.51
N GLY A 869 16.21 17.24 -30.67
CA GLY A 869 16.26 15.80 -30.47
C GLY A 869 15.77 15.33 -29.10
N ILE A 870 15.85 16.15 -28.05
CA ILE A 870 15.38 15.80 -26.70
C ILE A 870 13.89 15.40 -26.69
N CYS A 871 13.10 15.96 -27.61
CA CYS A 871 11.66 15.69 -27.76
C CYS A 871 11.35 14.27 -28.27
N ASN A 872 12.36 13.50 -28.67
CA ASN A 872 12.20 12.11 -29.09
C ASN A 872 12.29 11.10 -27.93
N LEU A 873 12.61 11.54 -26.71
CA LEU A 873 12.79 10.70 -25.53
C LEU A 873 11.44 10.30 -24.90
N THR A 874 10.59 9.58 -25.62
CA THR A 874 9.20 9.30 -25.21
C THR A 874 9.05 8.48 -23.93
N CYS A 875 10.10 7.79 -23.48
CA CYS A 875 10.15 7.04 -22.21
C CYS A 875 10.62 7.89 -21.01
N LEU A 876 10.99 9.16 -21.22
CA LEU A 876 11.55 10.02 -20.20
C LEU A 876 10.49 10.31 -19.12
N LYS A 877 10.83 10.02 -17.87
CA LYS A 877 10.00 10.21 -16.68
C LYS A 877 10.46 11.42 -15.87
N ARG A 878 11.78 11.66 -15.79
CA ARG A 878 12.35 12.77 -15.01
C ARG A 878 13.34 13.56 -15.83
N LEU A 879 13.10 14.86 -15.96
CA LEU A 879 14.00 15.82 -16.59
C LEU A 879 14.31 16.92 -15.58
N ARG A 880 15.57 17.03 -15.15
CA ARG A 880 16.03 18.08 -14.24
C ARG A 880 17.11 18.94 -14.88
N LEU A 881 16.82 20.23 -14.97
CA LEU A 881 17.63 21.26 -15.62
C LEU A 881 17.85 22.45 -14.68
N GLU A 882 17.65 22.26 -13.37
CA GLU A 882 17.80 23.33 -12.39
C GLU A 882 19.19 23.98 -12.43
N GLU A 883 19.27 25.29 -12.21
CA GLU A 883 20.53 26.05 -12.24
C GLU A 883 21.27 25.88 -13.59
N ASN A 884 20.64 26.33 -14.66
CA ASN A 884 21.23 26.46 -16.01
C ASN A 884 20.90 27.85 -16.59
N ASN A 885 21.24 28.07 -17.87
CA ASN A 885 20.97 29.32 -18.59
C ASN A 885 19.91 29.13 -19.68
N VAL A 886 19.01 28.14 -19.55
CA VAL A 886 18.04 27.80 -20.60
C VAL A 886 17.05 28.94 -20.76
N SER A 887 16.97 29.51 -21.98
CA SER A 887 16.08 30.64 -22.26
C SER A 887 14.72 30.21 -22.83
N ASN A 888 14.66 29.08 -23.53
CA ASN A 888 13.44 28.53 -24.12
C ASN A 888 13.50 26.99 -24.15
N LEU A 889 12.34 26.35 -24.10
CA LEU A 889 12.19 24.91 -24.37
C LEU A 889 11.87 24.67 -25.86
N PRO A 890 12.28 23.53 -26.44
CA PRO A 890 11.92 23.18 -27.81
C PRO A 890 10.41 22.98 -27.94
N SER A 891 9.85 23.38 -29.09
CA SER A 891 8.40 23.34 -29.34
C SER A 891 7.81 21.93 -29.31
N GLY A 892 8.64 20.90 -29.48
CA GLY A 892 8.26 19.49 -29.40
C GLY A 892 8.16 18.89 -27.99
N ILE A 893 8.39 19.66 -26.91
CA ILE A 893 8.48 19.12 -25.54
C ILE A 893 7.26 18.29 -25.13
N GLY A 894 6.06 18.65 -25.62
CA GLY A 894 4.82 17.91 -25.40
C GLY A 894 4.80 16.46 -25.91
N ARG A 895 5.82 16.02 -26.67
CA ARG A 895 5.97 14.62 -27.11
C ARG A 895 6.46 13.70 -25.99
N LEU A 896 6.95 14.23 -24.88
CA LEU A 896 7.43 13.49 -23.72
C LEU A 896 6.26 13.00 -22.84
N THR A 897 5.33 12.26 -23.41
CA THR A 897 4.06 11.89 -22.74
C THR A 897 4.22 11.05 -21.47
N SER A 898 5.39 10.42 -21.27
CA SER A 898 5.71 9.65 -20.05
C SER A 898 6.33 10.50 -18.93
N LEU A 899 6.55 11.81 -19.15
CA LEU A 899 7.25 12.68 -18.20
C LEU A 899 6.39 12.89 -16.96
N GLU A 900 6.93 12.58 -15.79
CA GLU A 900 6.28 12.65 -14.49
C GLU A 900 6.78 13.86 -13.67
N SER A 901 8.06 14.23 -13.81
CA SER A 901 8.67 15.34 -13.07
C SER A 901 9.58 16.17 -13.98
N LEU A 902 9.32 17.48 -14.03
CA LEU A 902 10.07 18.46 -14.80
C LEU A 902 10.54 19.60 -13.89
N ASN A 903 11.86 19.68 -13.67
CA ASN A 903 12.47 20.77 -12.89
C ASN A 903 13.28 21.69 -13.81
N LEU A 904 12.83 22.92 -13.92
CA LEU A 904 13.39 24.01 -14.73
C LEU A 904 13.77 25.22 -13.86
N SER A 905 13.84 25.04 -12.53
CA SER A 905 14.10 26.13 -11.59
C SER A 905 15.44 26.82 -11.86
N ARG A 906 15.57 28.10 -11.53
CA ARG A 906 16.82 28.87 -11.68
C ARG A 906 17.37 28.82 -13.12
N ASN A 907 16.53 29.19 -14.09
CA ASN A 907 16.87 29.34 -15.50
C ASN A 907 16.49 30.75 -16.00
N SER A 908 16.54 30.98 -17.31
CA SER A 908 16.16 32.25 -17.94
C SER A 908 14.89 32.14 -18.79
N LEU A 909 13.96 31.23 -18.44
CA LEU A 909 12.73 31.01 -19.20
C LEU A 909 11.74 32.16 -19.02
N CYS A 910 11.17 32.65 -20.12
CA CYS A 910 10.13 33.70 -20.12
C CYS A 910 8.70 33.15 -20.26
N THR A 911 8.56 31.97 -20.88
CA THR A 911 7.29 31.28 -21.12
C THR A 911 7.54 29.78 -21.35
N LEU A 912 6.47 28.98 -21.36
CA LEU A 912 6.46 27.56 -21.76
C LEU A 912 5.77 27.45 -23.14
N PRO A 913 6.19 26.51 -24.01
CA PRO A 913 5.50 26.27 -25.27
C PRO A 913 4.10 25.70 -25.04
N ASP A 914 3.13 26.04 -25.89
CA ASP A 914 1.74 25.58 -25.80
C ASP A 914 1.63 24.04 -25.79
N THR A 915 2.60 23.34 -26.37
CA THR A 915 2.65 21.88 -26.35
C THR A 915 2.88 21.28 -24.97
N ILE A 916 3.24 22.06 -23.95
CA ILE A 916 3.40 21.58 -22.57
C ILE A 916 2.12 20.90 -22.04
N GLY A 917 0.94 21.39 -22.44
CA GLY A 917 -0.35 20.79 -22.07
C GLY A 917 -0.52 19.34 -22.50
N LYS A 918 0.29 18.84 -23.44
CA LYS A 918 0.25 17.44 -23.91
C LYS A 918 0.97 16.45 -22.99
N LEU A 919 1.63 16.91 -21.93
CA LEU A 919 2.34 16.05 -20.97
C LEU A 919 1.37 15.40 -19.98
N SER A 920 0.58 14.43 -20.46
CA SER A 920 -0.52 13.83 -19.72
C SER A 920 -0.14 13.07 -18.44
N CYS A 921 1.13 12.68 -18.28
CA CYS A 921 1.64 12.01 -17.08
C CYS A 921 2.36 12.96 -16.10
N LEU A 922 2.47 14.26 -16.41
CA LEU A 922 3.26 15.19 -15.60
C LEU A 922 2.58 15.44 -14.26
N LYS A 923 3.29 15.15 -13.17
CA LYS A 923 2.84 15.31 -11.79
C LYS A 923 3.48 16.50 -11.10
N GLU A 924 4.76 16.74 -11.36
CA GLU A 924 5.52 17.80 -10.73
C GLU A 924 6.12 18.73 -11.77
N LEU A 925 5.82 20.02 -11.66
CA LEU A 925 6.45 21.08 -12.45
C LEU A 925 7.05 22.15 -11.53
N LEU A 926 8.38 22.25 -11.55
CA LEU A 926 9.14 23.22 -10.76
C LEU A 926 9.78 24.23 -11.70
N VAL A 927 9.38 25.49 -11.62
CA VAL A 927 9.84 26.60 -12.49
C VAL A 927 10.29 27.82 -11.67
N ARG A 928 10.81 27.58 -10.46
CA ARG A 928 11.22 28.66 -9.53
C ARG A 928 12.27 29.59 -10.13
N TYR A 929 12.32 30.84 -9.69
CA TYR A 929 13.39 31.80 -9.99
C TYR A 929 13.74 31.84 -11.49
N ASN A 930 12.72 32.07 -12.32
CA ASN A 930 12.83 32.25 -13.77
C ASN A 930 12.37 33.67 -14.14
N LYS A 931 12.13 33.93 -15.43
CA LYS A 931 11.65 35.21 -15.96
C LYS A 931 10.21 35.09 -16.47
N PHE A 932 9.41 34.17 -15.92
CA PHE A 932 8.06 33.91 -16.41
C PHE A 932 7.19 35.16 -16.32
N SER A 933 6.47 35.43 -17.41
CA SER A 933 5.47 36.51 -17.47
C SER A 933 4.03 35.98 -17.46
N HIS A 934 3.82 34.80 -18.04
CA HIS A 934 2.53 34.11 -18.15
C HIS A 934 2.76 32.61 -18.39
N LEU A 935 1.69 31.81 -18.21
CA LEU A 935 1.62 30.40 -18.64
C LEU A 935 0.70 30.30 -19.87
N PRO A 936 0.92 29.32 -20.79
CA PRO A 936 0.07 29.13 -21.96
C PRO A 936 -1.35 28.69 -21.59
N SER A 937 -2.33 28.94 -22.45
CA SER A 937 -3.74 28.55 -22.23
C SER A 937 -3.94 27.04 -22.11
N GLU A 938 -3.15 26.27 -22.84
CA GLU A 938 -3.12 24.81 -22.90
C GLU A 938 -2.57 24.19 -21.60
N PHE A 939 -2.06 25.00 -20.67
CA PHE A 939 -1.54 24.53 -19.38
C PHE A 939 -2.59 23.80 -18.53
N GLY A 940 -3.87 24.15 -18.70
CA GLY A 940 -4.99 23.48 -18.04
C GLY A 940 -5.24 22.03 -18.49
N ASP A 941 -4.59 21.57 -19.55
CA ASP A 941 -4.73 20.20 -20.07
C ASP A 941 -3.76 19.20 -19.40
N LEU A 942 -3.00 19.64 -18.38
CA LEU A 942 -2.12 18.81 -17.56
C LEU A 942 -2.89 17.98 -16.50
N ASP A 943 -3.74 17.07 -16.94
CA ASP A 943 -4.69 16.31 -16.10
C ASP A 943 -4.09 15.57 -14.88
N SER A 944 -2.79 15.27 -14.92
CA SER A 944 -2.08 14.55 -13.85
C SER A 944 -1.27 15.45 -12.91
N LEU A 945 -1.28 16.77 -13.08
CA LEU A 945 -0.43 17.68 -12.30
C LEU A 945 -0.88 17.72 -10.84
N GLU A 946 0.02 17.35 -9.94
CA GLU A 946 -0.17 17.29 -8.49
C GLU A 946 0.54 18.47 -7.80
N LYS A 947 1.66 18.93 -8.35
CA LYS A 947 2.51 19.96 -7.75
C LYS A 947 3.02 20.98 -8.77
N LEU A 948 2.72 22.25 -8.54
CA LEU A 948 3.19 23.38 -9.33
C LEU A 948 3.92 24.40 -8.44
N VAL A 949 5.14 24.76 -8.83
CA VAL A 949 5.94 25.74 -8.08
C VAL A 949 6.50 26.81 -9.00
N LEU A 950 6.01 28.03 -8.82
CA LEU A 950 6.35 29.23 -9.60
C LEU A 950 7.11 30.28 -8.78
N GLU A 951 7.52 29.95 -7.56
CA GLU A 951 8.20 30.88 -6.64
C GLU A 951 9.32 31.71 -7.30
N GLY A 952 9.38 33.01 -7.04
CA GLY A 952 10.47 33.89 -7.51
C GLY A 952 10.37 34.32 -8.97
N ASN A 953 9.19 34.26 -9.58
CA ASN A 953 8.92 34.79 -10.92
C ASN A 953 8.29 36.18 -10.84
N ASN A 954 9.09 37.19 -10.54
CA ASN A 954 8.63 38.58 -10.29
C ASN A 954 7.85 39.22 -11.46
N GLY A 955 8.03 38.71 -12.69
CA GLY A 955 7.32 39.19 -13.88
C GLY A 955 5.93 38.56 -14.08
N PHE A 956 5.56 37.58 -13.27
CA PHE A 956 4.36 36.77 -13.45
C PHE A 956 3.12 37.48 -12.93
N ARG A 957 2.26 37.95 -13.83
CA ARG A 957 1.15 38.86 -13.49
C ARG A 957 -0.21 38.19 -13.27
N ALA A 958 -0.46 37.04 -13.89
CA ALA A 958 -1.75 36.34 -13.78
C ALA A 958 -1.60 34.85 -14.09
N LEU A 959 -2.42 34.03 -13.45
CA LEU A 959 -2.62 32.63 -13.83
C LEU A 959 -3.66 32.53 -14.97
N PRO A 960 -3.52 31.58 -15.90
CA PRO A 960 -4.54 31.37 -16.94
C PRO A 960 -5.80 30.76 -16.32
N GLU A 961 -6.98 31.15 -16.82
CA GLU A 961 -8.28 30.59 -16.38
C GLU A 961 -8.35 29.05 -16.53
N SER A 962 -7.60 28.50 -17.49
CA SER A 962 -7.51 27.06 -17.69
C SER A 962 -6.88 26.30 -16.53
N ILE A 963 -6.15 26.95 -15.61
CA ILE A 963 -5.57 26.31 -14.42
C ILE A 963 -6.67 25.66 -13.55
N CYS A 964 -7.89 26.20 -13.56
CA CYS A 964 -9.04 25.70 -12.84
C CYS A 964 -9.47 24.28 -13.27
N LYS A 965 -8.97 23.80 -14.43
CA LYS A 965 -9.19 22.42 -14.91
C LYS A 965 -8.33 21.38 -14.19
N LEU A 966 -7.27 21.78 -13.49
CA LEU A 966 -6.29 20.89 -12.87
C LEU A 966 -6.80 20.27 -11.56
N VAL A 967 -7.80 19.40 -11.65
CA VAL A 967 -8.49 18.80 -10.49
C VAL A 967 -7.60 17.97 -9.56
N ARG A 968 -6.39 17.58 -9.98
CA ARG A 968 -5.43 16.82 -9.18
C ARG A 968 -4.38 17.67 -8.48
N LEU A 969 -4.38 18.98 -8.68
CA LEU A 969 -3.37 19.88 -8.12
C LEU A 969 -3.53 19.95 -6.59
N GLN A 970 -2.50 19.52 -5.87
CA GLN A 970 -2.46 19.47 -4.39
C GLN A 970 -1.56 20.55 -3.80
N TYR A 971 -0.53 20.98 -4.54
CA TYR A 971 0.42 21.99 -4.06
C TYR A 971 0.65 23.06 -5.11
N LEU A 972 0.41 24.32 -4.73
CA LEU A 972 0.62 25.49 -5.57
C LEU A 972 1.38 26.55 -4.77
N ASN A 973 2.61 26.84 -5.18
CA ASN A 973 3.43 27.88 -4.56
C ASN A 973 3.72 29.00 -5.57
N LEU A 974 3.27 30.20 -5.20
CA LEU A 974 3.32 31.44 -5.98
C LEU A 974 4.13 32.54 -5.28
N ASN A 975 4.97 32.19 -4.30
CA ASN A 975 5.77 33.15 -3.55
C ASN A 975 6.61 34.02 -4.47
N ASP A 976 6.77 35.30 -4.13
CA ASP A 976 7.53 36.25 -4.93
C ASP A 976 7.09 36.33 -6.42
N CYS A 977 5.83 36.00 -6.73
CA CYS A 977 5.18 36.33 -8.00
C CYS A 977 4.35 37.61 -7.84
N ASN A 978 4.45 38.54 -8.80
CA ASN A 978 3.73 39.82 -8.75
C ASN A 978 2.32 39.70 -9.36
N LEU A 979 1.49 38.85 -8.77
CA LEU A 979 0.14 38.56 -9.25
C LEU A 979 -0.78 39.78 -9.08
N SER A 980 -1.41 40.19 -10.18
CA SER A 980 -2.41 41.25 -10.20
C SER A 980 -3.81 40.73 -9.86
N HIS A 981 -4.19 39.56 -10.37
CA HIS A 981 -5.49 38.94 -10.12
C HIS A 981 -5.40 37.40 -10.18
N LEU A 982 -6.35 36.71 -9.53
CA LEU A 982 -6.53 35.27 -9.59
C LEU A 982 -7.69 34.89 -10.56
N PRO A 983 -7.68 33.65 -11.11
CA PRO A 983 -8.77 33.14 -11.96
C PRO A 983 -10.13 33.15 -11.27
N SER A 984 -11.19 33.43 -12.04
CA SER A 984 -12.56 33.59 -11.53
C SER A 984 -13.17 32.32 -10.92
N GLU A 985 -12.70 31.13 -11.31
CA GLU A 985 -13.16 29.85 -10.76
C GLU A 985 -12.14 29.16 -9.84
N ILE A 986 -11.21 29.90 -9.22
CA ILE A 986 -10.18 29.28 -8.37
C ILE A 986 -10.76 28.48 -7.18
N ASP A 987 -11.96 28.86 -6.73
CA ASP A 987 -12.75 28.14 -5.72
C ASP A 987 -13.07 26.69 -6.12
N ARG A 988 -13.12 26.38 -7.42
CA ARG A 988 -13.31 25.00 -7.91
C ARG A 988 -12.10 24.11 -7.64
N LEU A 989 -10.88 24.63 -7.78
CA LEU A 989 -9.66 23.88 -7.39
C LEU A 989 -9.65 23.61 -5.90
N ILE A 990 -10.07 24.61 -5.11
CA ILE A 990 -10.14 24.53 -3.65
C ILE A 990 -11.21 23.51 -3.21
N SER A 991 -12.39 23.49 -3.85
CA SER A 991 -13.50 22.60 -3.48
C SER A 991 -13.38 21.17 -4.02
N LEU A 992 -12.74 20.95 -5.17
CA LEU A 992 -12.62 19.63 -5.82
C LEU A 992 -11.34 18.85 -5.47
N GLY A 993 -10.30 19.51 -4.95
CA GLY A 993 -8.99 18.89 -4.65
C GLY A 993 -8.52 18.95 -3.20
N LEU A 994 -9.04 19.86 -2.36
CA LEU A 994 -8.54 20.08 -0.99
C LEU A 994 -9.37 19.42 0.12
N SER A 995 -10.49 18.77 -0.22
CA SER A 995 -11.27 17.99 0.75
C SER A 995 -10.69 16.59 1.05
N GLN A 996 -9.60 16.19 0.38
CA GLN A 996 -8.93 14.88 0.57
C GLN A 996 -7.58 14.95 1.28
N LEU A 997 -7.16 16.09 1.84
CA LEU A 997 -5.80 16.28 2.35
C LEU A 997 -5.83 16.59 3.85
N GLN A 998 -5.64 15.56 4.68
CA GLN A 998 -5.43 15.68 6.13
C GLN A 998 -4.02 16.18 6.52
N HIS A 999 -3.15 16.55 5.56
CA HIS A 999 -1.84 17.11 5.87
C HIS A 999 -1.50 18.25 4.89
N ALA A 1000 -1.46 19.48 5.43
CA ALA A 1000 -0.82 20.70 4.92
C ALA A 1000 -0.83 20.92 3.39
N VAL A 1001 -1.84 21.65 2.90
CA VAL A 1001 -1.71 22.37 1.63
C VAL A 1001 -1.41 23.83 1.94
N ASP A 1002 -0.15 24.21 1.76
CA ASP A 1002 0.28 25.60 1.85
C ASP A 1002 0.05 26.30 0.50
N ILE A 1003 -1.06 27.03 0.38
CA ILE A 1003 -1.22 28.03 -0.69
C ILE A 1003 -0.56 29.30 -0.17
N ILE A 1004 0.65 29.60 -0.64
CA ILE A 1004 1.39 30.79 -0.25
C ILE A 1004 1.34 31.79 -1.40
N VAL A 1005 0.62 32.89 -1.20
CA VAL A 1005 0.45 34.00 -2.14
C VAL A 1005 1.08 35.25 -1.51
N PRO A 1006 2.03 35.92 -2.17
CA PRO A 1006 2.60 37.17 -1.67
C PRO A 1006 1.58 38.30 -1.84
N ALA A 1007 1.48 39.16 -0.83
CA ALA A 1007 0.60 40.33 -0.85
C ALA A 1007 1.08 41.36 -1.89
N GLY A 1008 0.43 41.38 -3.06
CA GLY A 1008 0.47 42.47 -4.03
C GLY A 1008 -0.66 43.46 -3.77
N GLU A 1009 -0.43 44.72 -4.14
CA GLU A 1009 -1.34 45.84 -3.95
C GLU A 1009 -2.74 45.58 -4.54
N GLU A 1010 -3.76 45.97 -3.76
CA GLU A 1010 -5.21 45.97 -4.03
C GLU A 1010 -6.01 44.68 -3.72
N GLU A 1011 -6.83 44.82 -2.67
CA GLU A 1011 -8.05 44.07 -2.32
C GLU A 1011 -7.95 42.56 -2.02
N LEU A 1012 -7.68 42.25 -0.74
CA LEU A 1012 -8.07 40.99 -0.10
C LEU A 1012 -9.36 41.19 0.70
N ARG A 1013 -10.50 40.80 0.10
CA ARG A 1013 -11.74 40.55 0.84
C ARG A 1013 -12.03 39.04 0.82
N ILE A 1014 -11.96 38.47 2.03
CA ILE A 1014 -12.56 37.21 2.50
C ILE A 1014 -11.72 35.95 2.19
N TRP A 1015 -11.39 35.14 3.24
CA TRP A 1015 -11.70 33.69 3.37
C TRP A 1015 -10.98 33.02 4.56
N PHE A 1016 -11.76 32.33 5.41
CA PHE A 1016 -11.47 31.04 6.09
C PHE A 1016 -12.76 30.51 6.76
N PRO A 1017 -13.19 29.25 6.53
CA PRO A 1017 -14.06 28.51 7.45
C PRO A 1017 -13.28 27.34 8.07
N PHE A 1018 -13.08 27.35 9.39
CA PHE A 1018 -12.54 26.22 10.15
C PHE A 1018 -13.68 25.56 10.93
N ARG A 1019 -13.73 24.22 10.93
CA ARG A 1019 -14.52 23.44 11.90
C ARG A 1019 -13.73 22.22 12.36
N ASP A 1020 -13.64 22.12 13.68
CA ASP A 1020 -13.32 20.98 14.53
C ASP A 1020 -11.83 20.77 14.88
N GLY A 1021 -11.50 21.26 16.09
CA GLY A 1021 -10.17 21.38 16.65
C GLY A 1021 -9.66 20.14 17.38
N ARG A 1022 -8.38 19.82 17.17
CA ARG A 1022 -7.34 19.91 18.22
C ARG A 1022 -5.94 19.99 17.57
N GLY A 1023 -5.34 21.17 17.67
CA GLY A 1023 -3.94 21.47 17.38
C GLY A 1023 -3.72 22.99 17.50
N PRO A 1024 -2.97 23.51 18.50
CA PRO A 1024 -2.88 24.93 18.76
C PRO A 1024 -1.58 25.47 18.17
N ASN A 1025 -1.65 26.29 17.12
CA ASN A 1025 -0.68 27.35 16.78
C ASN A 1025 -1.09 27.97 15.44
N VAL A 1026 -1.47 29.25 15.44
CA VAL A 1026 -1.61 30.04 14.21
C VAL A 1026 -0.43 31.00 14.15
N SER A 1027 0.34 30.94 13.08
CA SER A 1027 1.50 31.82 12.84
C SER A 1027 1.35 32.52 11.51
N PHE A 1028 1.44 33.85 11.51
CA PHE A 1028 1.41 34.70 10.32
C PHE A 1028 2.58 35.68 10.37
N VAL A 1029 3.09 36.04 9.17
CA VAL A 1029 4.21 36.96 9.00
C VAL A 1029 3.64 38.30 8.53
N VAL A 1030 3.92 39.36 9.28
CA VAL A 1030 3.52 40.72 8.91
C VAL A 1030 4.70 41.42 8.23
N PRO A 1031 4.52 42.01 7.03
CA PRO A 1031 5.61 42.63 6.30
C PRO A 1031 6.11 43.91 7.01
N PRO A 1032 7.43 44.21 6.94
CA PRO A 1032 7.97 45.45 7.46
C PRO A 1032 7.43 46.67 6.72
N SER A 1033 7.14 47.74 7.48
CA SER A 1033 6.73 49.04 6.94
C SER A 1033 7.80 49.58 5.97
N PRO A 1034 7.44 49.89 4.70
CA PRO A 1034 8.32 50.64 3.81
C PRO A 1034 8.45 52.07 4.35
N SER A 1035 9.66 52.52 4.61
CA SER A 1035 9.98 53.83 5.18
C SER A 1035 9.73 55.03 4.26
N VAL A 1036 8.69 55.02 3.41
CA VAL A 1036 8.27 56.16 2.58
C VAL A 1036 6.75 56.12 2.35
N ASN A 1037 5.97 56.46 3.38
CA ASN A 1037 4.77 57.32 3.31
C ASN A 1037 4.03 57.25 4.66
N GLN A 1038 3.98 58.39 5.34
CA GLN A 1038 3.44 58.61 6.69
C GLN A 1038 1.91 58.37 6.79
N LYS A 1039 1.44 57.11 6.75
CA LYS A 1039 0.00 56.77 6.86
C LYS A 1039 -0.33 55.47 7.61
N MET A 1040 0.61 54.90 8.37
CA MET A 1040 0.36 53.65 9.08
C MET A 1040 0.20 53.92 10.57
N LEU A 1041 -0.97 53.60 11.14
CA LEU A 1041 -1.21 53.68 12.60
C LEU A 1041 -1.03 52.27 13.22
N GLY A 1042 -1.36 51.21 12.50
CA GLY A 1042 -1.12 49.84 12.97
C GLY A 1042 -1.83 48.73 12.19
N TRP A 1043 -1.67 47.51 12.70
CA TRP A 1043 -2.46 46.32 12.32
C TRP A 1043 -3.42 45.98 13.46
N THR A 1044 -4.62 45.51 13.13
CA THR A 1044 -5.52 44.89 14.11
C THR A 1044 -5.80 43.43 13.75
N LEU A 1045 -5.62 42.54 14.72
CA LEU A 1045 -6.07 41.16 14.65
C LEU A 1045 -7.39 41.06 15.42
N ARG A 1046 -8.48 40.74 14.72
CA ARG A 1046 -9.80 40.51 15.34
C ARG A 1046 -10.10 39.02 15.43
N LEU A 1047 -10.24 38.54 16.67
CA LEU A 1047 -10.56 37.14 16.97
C LEU A 1047 -12.03 37.01 17.39
N VAL A 1048 -12.80 36.16 16.69
CA VAL A 1048 -14.17 35.81 17.11
C VAL A 1048 -14.15 34.44 17.75
N VAL A 1049 -14.38 34.40 19.06
CA VAL A 1049 -14.32 33.17 19.88
C VAL A 1049 -15.68 32.79 20.47
N TRP A 1050 -15.92 31.48 20.55
CA TRP A 1050 -17.14 30.89 21.13
C TRP A 1050 -16.81 30.19 22.45
N ALA A 1051 -17.46 30.60 23.55
CA ALA A 1051 -17.29 29.99 24.86
C ALA A 1051 -18.54 29.17 25.23
N PRO A 1052 -18.45 27.83 25.36
CA PRO A 1052 -19.56 27.02 25.86
C PRO A 1052 -19.74 27.18 27.38
N GLN A 1053 -20.99 27.08 27.82
CA GLN A 1053 -21.39 27.32 29.21
C GLN A 1053 -20.94 26.16 30.12
N GLU A 1054 -20.00 26.47 31.01
CA GLU A 1054 -19.64 25.80 32.27
C GLU A 1054 -19.01 24.38 32.25
N THR A 1055 -17.77 24.30 32.75
CA THR A 1055 -17.34 23.55 33.98
C THR A 1055 -15.86 23.17 33.87
N SER A 1056 -14.97 24.14 34.04
CA SER A 1056 -13.54 23.91 34.24
C SER A 1056 -13.00 25.10 35.04
N ASP A 1057 -12.28 24.82 36.13
CA ASP A 1057 -11.59 25.84 36.95
C ASP A 1057 -10.44 26.55 36.20
N GLN A 1058 -10.24 26.23 34.91
CA GLN A 1058 -9.35 26.94 34.01
C GLN A 1058 -10.16 27.94 33.16
N TYR A 1059 -9.88 29.22 33.34
CA TYR A 1059 -10.41 30.30 32.51
C TYR A 1059 -9.86 30.15 31.08
N PRO A 1060 -10.69 30.36 30.03
CA PRO A 1060 -10.18 30.43 28.67
C PRO A 1060 -9.19 31.60 28.56
N SER A 1061 -7.99 31.33 28.03
CA SER A 1061 -6.94 32.32 27.86
C SER A 1061 -6.40 32.30 26.43
N VAL A 1062 -6.09 33.49 25.92
CA VAL A 1062 -5.30 33.67 24.71
C VAL A 1062 -3.94 34.19 25.16
N SER A 1063 -2.88 33.50 24.76
CA SER A 1063 -1.51 33.93 25.05
C SER A 1063 -0.72 34.19 23.77
N ILE A 1064 0.06 35.25 23.79
CA ILE A 1064 1.03 35.58 22.73
C ILE A 1064 2.40 35.13 23.24
N GLU A 1065 2.86 33.98 22.78
CA GLU A 1065 4.05 33.32 23.35
C GLU A 1065 5.38 33.85 22.79
N ASP A 1066 5.42 34.29 21.51
CA ASP A 1066 6.68 34.70 20.87
C ASP A 1066 6.45 35.82 19.84
N VAL A 1067 7.29 36.87 19.92
CA VAL A 1067 7.49 37.87 18.87
C VAL A 1067 8.94 37.78 18.40
N ILE A 1068 9.20 37.03 17.34
CA ILE A 1068 10.56 36.84 16.82
C ILE A 1068 10.89 37.98 15.84
N CYS A 1069 11.74 38.92 16.27
CA CYS A 1069 12.38 39.90 15.39
C CYS A 1069 13.71 39.34 14.87
N ASN A 1070 13.75 38.85 13.63
CA ASN A 1070 15.00 38.40 13.02
C ASN A 1070 15.89 39.60 12.63
N LYS A 1071 17.11 39.65 13.17
CA LYS A 1071 18.03 40.81 13.09
C LYS A 1071 18.83 40.94 11.79
N ILE A 1072 18.45 40.25 10.71
CA ILE A 1072 19.22 40.28 9.45
C ILE A 1072 18.35 40.76 8.28
N GLY A 1073 18.50 42.05 7.95
CA GLY A 1073 18.20 42.61 6.62
C GLY A 1073 16.78 43.12 6.36
N TYR A 1074 15.73 42.42 6.83
CA TYR A 1074 14.33 42.85 6.70
C TYR A 1074 13.58 42.43 7.97
N ARG A 1075 12.83 43.34 8.61
CA ARG A 1075 12.18 43.11 9.90
C ARG A 1075 10.85 42.37 9.70
N ASP A 1076 10.90 41.05 9.59
CA ASP A 1076 9.69 40.23 9.70
C ASP A 1076 9.32 40.10 11.18
N VAL A 1077 8.07 40.41 11.51
CA VAL A 1077 7.50 40.18 12.85
C VAL A 1077 6.61 38.95 12.75
N VAL A 1078 7.02 37.87 13.41
CA VAL A 1078 6.25 36.62 13.49
C VAL A 1078 5.49 36.63 14.81
N PHE A 1079 4.16 36.53 14.75
CA PHE A 1079 3.32 36.34 15.92
C PHE A 1079 3.02 34.85 16.09
N LYS A 1080 3.23 34.32 17.29
CA LYS A 1080 2.77 32.99 17.67
C LYS A 1080 1.60 33.11 18.64
N LEU A 1081 0.40 32.78 18.16
CA LEU A 1081 -0.81 32.77 18.99
C LEU A 1081 -1.06 31.37 19.54
N VAL A 1082 -1.16 31.26 20.86
CA VAL A 1082 -1.57 30.05 21.56
C VAL A 1082 -2.94 30.27 22.16
N VAL A 1083 -3.92 29.56 21.62
CA VAL A 1083 -5.31 29.60 22.07
C VAL A 1083 -5.56 28.38 22.93
N CYS A 1084 -5.83 28.59 24.21
CA CYS A 1084 -6.17 27.53 25.15
C CYS A 1084 -7.67 27.56 25.43
N LEU A 1085 -8.34 26.42 25.15
CA LEU A 1085 -9.73 26.13 25.56
C LEU A 1085 -10.84 26.99 24.91
N VAL A 1086 -10.70 27.38 23.63
CA VAL A 1086 -11.77 28.10 22.91
C VAL A 1086 -11.85 27.67 21.43
N ASP A 1087 -13.08 27.52 20.92
CA ASP A 1087 -13.33 27.36 19.48
C ASP A 1087 -13.29 28.74 18.80
N VAL A 1088 -12.35 28.91 17.87
CA VAL A 1088 -12.20 30.14 17.08
C VAL A 1088 -13.09 30.03 15.84
N ASP A 1089 -14.10 30.90 15.74
CA ASP A 1089 -15.06 30.94 14.62
C ASP A 1089 -14.40 31.59 13.39
N HIS A 1090 -13.79 32.76 13.58
CA HIS A 1090 -13.10 33.50 12.52
C HIS A 1090 -11.91 34.33 13.06
N VAL A 1091 -10.88 34.48 12.23
CA VAL A 1091 -9.75 35.38 12.45
C VAL A 1091 -9.71 36.40 11.31
N TRP A 1092 -9.67 37.69 11.64
CA TRP A 1092 -9.57 38.77 10.68
C TRP A 1092 -8.29 39.53 10.93
N LEU A 1093 -7.50 39.79 9.89
CA LEU A 1093 -6.40 40.75 9.94
C LEU A 1093 -6.83 41.98 9.16
N MET A 1094 -6.87 43.13 9.82
CA MET A 1094 -7.32 44.39 9.23
C MET A 1094 -6.24 45.46 9.33
N HIS A 1095 -6.20 46.33 8.32
CA HIS A 1095 -5.28 47.46 8.23
C HIS A 1095 -5.95 48.75 8.74
N ILE A 1096 -5.31 49.48 9.67
CA ILE A 1096 -5.84 50.76 10.19
C ILE A 1096 -5.08 51.94 9.57
N PRO A 1097 -5.71 52.73 8.68
CA PRO A 1097 -5.13 53.95 8.16
C PRO A 1097 -5.20 55.10 9.17
N GLN A 1098 -4.19 55.98 9.14
CA GLN A 1098 -4.11 57.15 10.01
C GLN A 1098 -5.29 58.10 9.80
N GLY A 1099 -6.01 58.46 10.88
CA GLY A 1099 -7.15 59.39 10.85
C GLY A 1099 -8.55 58.74 10.83
N SER A 1100 -8.64 57.42 10.99
CA SER A 1100 -9.91 56.78 11.37
C SER A 1100 -10.21 57.14 12.82
N GLY A 1101 -11.11 58.10 13.05
CA GLY A 1101 -11.68 58.31 14.38
C GLY A 1101 -12.22 56.97 14.86
N GLY A 1102 -11.82 56.55 16.07
CA GLY A 1102 -12.00 55.20 16.60
C GLY A 1102 -13.32 54.57 16.18
N LEU A 1103 -13.24 53.33 15.69
CA LEU A 1103 -14.42 52.51 15.37
C LEU A 1103 -15.22 52.29 16.66
N GLN A 1104 -16.24 53.13 16.90
CA GLN A 1104 -17.23 52.86 17.94
C GLN A 1104 -18.02 51.61 17.55
N LEU A 1105 -18.03 50.63 18.44
CA LEU A 1105 -18.87 49.43 18.32
C LEU A 1105 -20.22 49.69 18.99
N GLU A 1106 -21.32 49.55 18.24
CA GLU A 1106 -22.64 49.39 18.86
C GLU A 1106 -22.81 47.94 19.34
N GLY A 1107 -22.89 47.75 20.66
CA GLY A 1107 -23.43 46.53 21.28
C GLY A 1107 -22.38 45.52 21.77
N GLY A 1108 -21.73 45.84 22.89
CA GLY A 1108 -20.95 44.93 23.73
C GLY A 1108 -20.41 45.72 24.92
N ASP A 1109 -20.38 45.13 26.12
CA ASP A 1109 -19.76 45.79 27.29
C ASP A 1109 -18.24 45.95 27.02
N GLU A 1110 -17.77 47.18 26.86
CA GLU A 1110 -16.33 47.49 26.80
C GLU A 1110 -15.72 47.27 28.20
N VAL A 1111 -14.83 46.28 28.32
CA VAL A 1111 -13.95 46.15 29.48
C VAL A 1111 -12.58 46.67 29.09
N GLU A 1112 -12.31 47.94 29.36
CA GLU A 1112 -10.95 48.47 29.29
C GLU A 1112 -10.11 47.82 30.39
N ILE A 1113 -9.16 46.95 30.02
CA ILE A 1113 -8.13 46.46 30.93
C ILE A 1113 -6.89 47.34 30.74
N PRO A 1114 -6.56 48.26 31.67
CA PRO A 1114 -5.38 49.09 31.53
C PRO A 1114 -4.13 48.23 31.79
N MET A 1115 -3.39 47.89 30.73
CA MET A 1115 -2.06 47.30 30.86
C MET A 1115 -0.97 48.34 30.59
N THR A 1116 -0.36 48.83 31.67
CA THR A 1116 1.00 49.38 31.63
C THR A 1116 1.96 48.31 32.15
N GLN A 1117 2.42 47.41 31.28
CA GLN A 1117 3.61 46.59 31.56
C GLN A 1117 4.52 46.55 30.34
N THR A 1118 5.73 47.07 30.53
CA THR A 1118 6.86 46.96 29.62
C THR A 1118 7.63 45.69 29.95
N GLY A 1119 7.57 44.66 29.10
CA GLY A 1119 8.35 43.43 29.26
C GLY A 1119 8.07 42.42 28.15
N VAL A 1120 9.14 41.95 27.51
CA VAL A 1120 9.12 40.86 26.53
C VAL A 1120 9.06 39.55 27.31
N ASP A 1121 7.87 38.94 27.40
CA ASP A 1121 7.61 37.50 27.46
C ASP A 1121 6.14 37.27 27.88
N GLY A 1122 5.37 36.62 27.00
CA GLY A 1122 4.06 36.02 27.31
C GLY A 1122 3.02 36.91 27.99
N VAL A 1123 2.18 37.60 27.21
CA VAL A 1123 0.95 38.23 27.76
C VAL A 1123 -0.17 37.19 27.74
N GLU A 1124 -0.63 36.79 28.92
CA GLU A 1124 -1.80 35.92 29.09
C GLU A 1124 -3.00 36.79 29.49
N ILE A 1125 -4.06 36.79 28.66
CA ILE A 1125 -5.27 37.58 28.92
C ILE A 1125 -6.33 36.64 29.50
N PRO A 1126 -6.62 36.69 30.81
CA PRO A 1126 -7.71 35.93 31.40
C PRO A 1126 -9.06 36.58 31.05
N ILE A 1127 -10.00 35.79 30.53
CA ILE A 1127 -11.37 36.25 30.27
C ILE A 1127 -12.18 36.06 31.57
N ASP A 1128 -12.47 37.16 32.28
CA ASP A 1128 -13.25 37.14 33.52
C ASP A 1128 -14.76 37.04 33.21
N VAL A 1129 -15.40 35.94 33.62
CA VAL A 1129 -16.83 35.65 33.38
C VAL A 1129 -17.60 35.66 34.71
N THR A 1130 -17.42 36.70 35.53
CA THR A 1130 -17.98 36.74 36.91
C THR A 1130 -19.45 37.16 37.03
N HIS A 1131 -20.24 37.23 35.94
CA HIS A 1131 -21.66 37.58 36.01
C HIS A 1131 -22.57 36.37 35.69
N PRO A 1132 -23.32 35.81 36.67
CA PRO A 1132 -24.00 34.53 36.54
C PRO A 1132 -25.26 34.53 35.63
N ASN A 1133 -25.49 35.57 34.83
CA ASN A 1133 -26.66 35.65 33.94
C ASN A 1133 -26.41 36.36 32.59
N THR A 1134 -25.16 36.62 32.19
CA THR A 1134 -24.87 37.27 30.90
C THR A 1134 -24.42 36.22 29.88
N VAL A 1135 -25.34 35.76 29.02
CA VAL A 1135 -25.01 34.86 27.90
C VAL A 1135 -24.36 35.69 26.78
N VAL A 1136 -23.05 35.93 26.87
CA VAL A 1136 -22.27 36.55 25.79
C VAL A 1136 -21.86 35.46 24.80
N LYS A 1137 -22.43 35.45 23.58
CA LYS A 1137 -22.20 34.39 22.58
C LYS A 1137 -21.01 34.62 21.66
N LYS A 1138 -20.44 35.83 21.61
CA LYS A 1138 -19.29 36.17 20.74
C LYS A 1138 -18.48 37.30 21.38
N TRP A 1139 -17.16 37.15 21.37
CA TRP A 1139 -16.22 38.21 21.71
C TRP A 1139 -15.44 38.65 20.47
N ALA A 1140 -15.02 39.91 20.43
CA ALA A 1140 -14.01 40.41 19.50
C ALA A 1140 -12.85 40.93 20.35
N ILE A 1141 -11.64 40.44 20.10
CA ILE A 1141 -10.40 40.96 20.70
C ILE A 1141 -9.70 41.71 19.58
N ASP A 1142 -9.41 43.01 19.74
CA ASP A 1142 -8.73 43.81 18.73
C ASP A 1142 -7.30 44.14 19.21
N LEU A 1143 -6.30 43.43 18.69
CA LEU A 1143 -4.90 43.69 19.05
C LEU A 1143 -4.32 44.80 18.18
N ILE A 1144 -4.22 46.03 18.70
CA ILE A 1144 -3.67 47.17 17.97
C ILE A 1144 -2.15 47.27 18.16
N TYR A 1145 -1.41 47.14 17.06
CA TYR A 1145 0.05 47.33 17.02
C TYR A 1145 0.40 48.76 16.58
N GLU A 1146 0.95 49.58 17.47
CA GLU A 1146 1.45 50.93 17.14
C GLU A 1146 2.98 50.89 17.01
N ALA A 1147 3.51 51.34 15.88
CA ALA A 1147 4.95 51.49 15.68
C ALA A 1147 5.38 52.90 16.10
N ASP A 1148 5.93 53.06 17.30
CA ASP A 1148 6.36 54.37 17.79
C ASP A 1148 7.44 55.01 16.90
N GLU A 1149 7.21 56.26 16.50
CA GLU A 1149 8.21 57.11 15.85
C GLU A 1149 9.26 57.60 16.88
N ILE A 1150 10.42 56.95 16.86
CA ILE A 1150 11.78 57.50 17.06
C ILE A 1150 12.10 58.03 18.47
N HIS A 1151 13.15 57.47 19.12
CA HIS A 1151 14.31 58.20 19.64
C HIS A 1151 15.55 57.29 19.81
N LYS A 1152 16.73 57.87 19.57
CA LYS A 1152 18.06 57.21 19.48
C LYS A 1152 18.42 56.41 20.75
N GLY A 1153 18.40 55.08 20.65
CA GLY A 1153 18.92 54.14 21.63
C GLY A 1153 18.74 52.72 21.10
N ASN A 1154 19.69 51.81 21.36
CA ASN A 1154 19.83 50.52 20.65
C ASN A 1154 18.78 49.45 20.98
N ASP A 1155 17.68 49.79 21.64
CA ASP A 1155 16.61 48.88 22.01
C ASP A 1155 15.26 49.46 21.57
N THR A 1156 14.66 48.87 20.53
CA THR A 1156 13.25 49.09 20.16
C THR A 1156 12.38 48.25 21.08
N TRP A 1157 11.58 48.88 21.93
CA TRP A 1157 10.55 48.23 22.72
C TRP A 1157 9.24 48.19 21.93
N CYS A 1158 8.53 47.06 21.96
CA CYS A 1158 7.19 46.92 21.40
C CYS A 1158 6.16 47.25 22.50
N GLN A 1159 5.15 48.06 22.19
CA GLN A 1159 4.07 48.37 23.12
C GLN A 1159 2.73 47.94 22.51
N VAL A 1160 1.97 47.09 23.21
CA VAL A 1160 0.58 46.79 22.87
C VAL A 1160 -0.26 47.92 23.46
N VAL A 1161 -1.00 48.64 22.63
CA VAL A 1161 -1.58 49.94 23.04
C VAL A 1161 -3.03 49.81 23.54
N SER A 1162 -3.81 48.83 23.08
CA SER A 1162 -5.14 48.50 23.63
C SER A 1162 -5.65 47.11 23.19
N ILE A 1163 -6.66 46.59 23.89
CA ILE A 1163 -7.48 45.41 23.54
C ILE A 1163 -8.87 45.87 23.12
#